data_AF-A0A8B7NY60-F1
#
_entry.id   AF-A0A8B7NY60-F1
#
_cell.length_a   1.000
_cell.length_b   1.000
_cell.length_c   1.000
_cell.angle_alpha   90.00
_cell.angle_beta   90.00
_cell.angle_gamma   90.00
#
_symmetry.space_group_name_H-M   'P 1'
#
loop_
_entity.id
_entity.type
_entity.pdbx_description
1 polymer ?
#
loop_
_entity_poly.entity_id
_entity_poly.type
_entity_poly.pdbx_seq_one_letter_code
_entity_poly.pdbx_strand_id
1 'polypeptide(L)'
;MELGADKTSNVFERNWQLLKNAATAARADKKFWQQILLSCPRNQEVAAETARHYIAHSKTWQIISGRDVDTIALLLPHQQPSTLIVHRFDGLALVSWRKVVNKFSGNVMLCLPNHHPCDGYIAALSHSSCTLSTFFGRIVESSSIQSLAKVSTPDAEFTIVTEPHVDLAPLQDKHHELWVTVEPTCKGEIVALPVSPRICLKVTPVTENQQESLTRTTLGLAPADNRLRRLEVRDCELAEAQLLEVVAVIQSKGLRTLVRDNEVHGGPSRVLTIREKNFVLVLTDKPPVSPKVESNRLVASKDFAVGGENLCPLASSCGDLDAVYRSLYALNVVLPHALRFVMEKVCADKPPQDACMEYLAQKAQMSLKDLREYVNSENIERTTWVHFEKHECDEIDLRPFDPLIPMSLVTDFMEIRQMTIMDEPDKERNYREVQDLLKEGEVCREEILTNQYSDPSKLVSVTQKMTQIIFKLISEASKLHGVPDAESEQVTKTCQSLFDKYDSAVRVDANAFVAYHVQKENRERRASLASGKEFDDRKFFKKERGSHRINSLGSIKCQVLVIEEVLGSDEINFIRRRAWDNTYSSSHGVFIYFRCLDTQTYSFSDLLKQNFPRACCEIGEKKVGNALTKLNPLILVDGYDEANGMSIVLVEEIFYKLYKFESKIVLTTRSCDTSLIRKIVMNEGKNATVGGAKLPPMNTWMNSWRSCFGV
;
A
#
# COMPACT_ATOMS: atom_id res chain seq x y z
N MET A 1 -5.06 45.00 -12.42
CA MET A 1 -5.82 46.18 -12.89
C MET A 1 -7.00 46.31 -11.94
N GLU A 2 -6.84 47.09 -10.88
CA GLU A 2 -7.91 47.34 -9.90
C GLU A 2 -8.85 48.41 -10.47
N LEU A 3 -10.11 48.05 -10.72
CA LEU A 3 -11.11 48.95 -11.29
C LEU A 3 -11.83 49.67 -10.15
N GLY A 4 -11.63 50.99 -10.03
CA GLY A 4 -12.29 51.83 -9.03
C GLY A 4 -13.81 51.91 -9.23
N ALA A 5 -14.57 51.77 -8.14
CA ALA A 5 -15.98 51.40 -8.12
C ALA A 5 -17.00 52.43 -8.62
N ASP A 6 -16.70 53.74 -8.62
CA ASP A 6 -17.78 54.75 -8.77
C ASP A 6 -18.01 55.28 -10.19
N LYS A 7 -17.12 55.00 -11.16
CA LYS A 7 -17.29 55.43 -12.58
C LYS A 7 -17.29 54.29 -13.60
N THR A 8 -17.08 53.05 -13.17
CA THR A 8 -16.92 51.86 -14.04
C THR A 8 -18.14 50.93 -14.09
N SER A 9 -19.16 51.12 -13.24
CA SER A 9 -20.38 50.28 -13.21
C SER A 9 -21.04 50.16 -14.60
N ASN A 10 -21.17 51.29 -15.30
CA ASN A 10 -21.80 51.33 -16.62
C ASN A 10 -21.03 50.55 -17.70
N VAL A 11 -19.71 50.43 -17.60
CA VAL A 11 -18.91 49.70 -18.61
C VAL A 11 -18.98 48.21 -18.38
N PHE A 12 -18.89 47.77 -17.11
CA PHE A 12 -19.01 46.36 -16.77
C PHE A 12 -20.41 45.83 -17.10
N GLU A 13 -21.47 46.56 -16.71
CA GLU A 13 -22.86 46.18 -17.00
C GLU A 13 -23.13 46.06 -18.51
N ARG A 14 -22.67 47.02 -19.32
CA ARG A 14 -22.83 46.97 -20.78
C ARG A 14 -22.12 45.78 -21.44
N ASN A 15 -21.03 45.30 -20.86
CA ASN A 15 -20.22 44.22 -21.42
C ASN A 15 -20.45 42.87 -20.72
N TRP A 16 -21.26 42.81 -19.65
CA TRP A 16 -21.45 41.60 -18.85
C TRP A 16 -21.98 40.44 -19.68
N GLN A 17 -22.97 40.69 -20.53
CA GLN A 17 -23.53 39.66 -21.40
C GLN A 17 -22.51 39.13 -22.42
N LEU A 18 -21.65 40.00 -22.95
CA LEU A 18 -20.58 39.60 -23.88
C LEU A 18 -19.54 38.73 -23.15
N LEU A 19 -19.14 39.12 -21.94
CA LEU A 19 -18.23 38.34 -21.11
C LEU A 19 -18.81 36.96 -20.76
N LYS A 20 -20.09 36.90 -20.38
CA LYS A 20 -20.79 35.64 -20.10
C LYS A 20 -20.83 34.72 -21.32
N ASN A 21 -21.15 35.27 -22.50
CA ASN A 21 -21.18 34.51 -23.74
C ASN A 21 -19.77 33.97 -24.10
N ALA A 22 -18.74 34.81 -23.98
CA ALA A 22 -17.36 34.42 -24.23
C ALA A 22 -16.87 33.35 -23.24
N ALA A 23 -17.15 33.52 -21.95
CA ALA A 23 -16.80 32.56 -20.90
C ALA A 23 -17.50 31.20 -21.13
N THR A 24 -18.77 31.22 -21.53
CA THR A 24 -19.53 30.01 -21.87
C THR A 24 -18.95 29.30 -23.09
N ALA A 25 -18.65 30.05 -24.16
CA ALA A 25 -18.03 29.51 -25.37
C ALA A 25 -16.65 28.91 -25.11
N ALA A 26 -15.86 29.55 -24.24
CA ALA A 26 -14.54 29.09 -23.82
C ALA A 26 -14.58 27.96 -22.77
N ARG A 27 -15.78 27.53 -22.32
CA ARG A 27 -15.95 26.57 -21.22
C ARG A 27 -15.15 26.96 -19.97
N ALA A 28 -15.24 28.24 -19.61
CA ALA A 28 -14.48 28.80 -18.51
C ALA A 28 -14.71 28.03 -17.21
N ASP A 29 -13.60 27.71 -16.53
CA ASP A 29 -13.61 26.86 -15.36
C ASP A 29 -14.07 27.58 -14.08
N LYS A 30 -14.16 26.81 -12.99
CA LYS A 30 -14.52 27.32 -11.65
C LYS A 30 -13.61 28.49 -11.21
N LYS A 31 -12.32 28.47 -11.55
CA LYS A 31 -11.34 29.47 -11.12
C LYS A 31 -11.55 30.80 -11.83
N PHE A 32 -11.90 30.77 -13.12
CA PHE A 32 -12.25 31.96 -13.88
C PHE A 32 -13.43 32.70 -13.22
N TRP A 33 -14.53 32.00 -12.96
CA TRP A 33 -15.70 32.62 -12.34
C TRP A 33 -15.42 33.12 -10.92
N GLN A 34 -14.62 32.38 -10.15
CA GLN A 34 -14.15 32.82 -8.84
C GLN A 34 -13.37 34.14 -8.92
N GLN A 35 -12.46 34.26 -9.89
CA GLN A 35 -11.64 35.46 -10.07
C GLN A 35 -12.50 36.69 -10.46
N ILE A 36 -13.51 36.51 -11.32
CA ILE A 36 -14.45 37.59 -11.67
C ILE A 36 -15.25 38.01 -10.44
N LEU A 37 -15.82 37.05 -9.70
CA LEU A 37 -16.61 37.33 -8.50
C LEU A 37 -15.82 38.14 -7.48
N LEU A 38 -14.58 37.74 -7.21
CA LEU A 38 -13.72 38.41 -6.24
C LEU A 38 -13.23 39.77 -6.72
N SER A 39 -13.22 40.02 -8.03
CA SER A 39 -12.91 41.34 -8.60
C SER A 39 -14.12 42.28 -8.53
N CYS A 40 -15.34 41.73 -8.46
CA CYS A 40 -16.60 42.47 -8.42
C CYS A 40 -17.53 41.99 -7.27
N PRO A 41 -17.09 41.97 -6.00
CA PRO A 41 -17.80 41.28 -4.91
C PRO A 41 -19.15 41.92 -4.54
N ARG A 42 -19.43 43.14 -5.02
CA ARG A 42 -20.70 43.86 -4.80
C ARG A 42 -21.71 43.65 -5.93
N ASN A 43 -21.31 43.05 -7.05
CA ASN A 43 -22.20 42.85 -8.20
C ASN A 43 -23.03 41.56 -8.03
N GLN A 44 -24.33 41.70 -7.78
CA GLN A 44 -25.23 40.58 -7.52
C GLN A 44 -25.45 39.67 -8.75
N GLU A 45 -25.40 40.21 -9.96
CA GLU A 45 -25.56 39.41 -11.19
C GLU A 45 -24.36 38.47 -11.40
N VAL A 46 -23.15 38.97 -11.14
CA VAL A 46 -21.92 38.17 -11.18
C VAL A 46 -21.96 37.04 -10.15
N ALA A 47 -22.40 37.34 -8.93
CA ALA A 47 -22.54 36.35 -7.87
C ALA A 47 -23.60 35.29 -8.21
N ALA A 48 -24.76 35.70 -8.71
CA ALA A 48 -25.82 34.79 -9.13
C ALA A 48 -25.38 33.88 -10.29
N GLU A 49 -24.69 34.42 -11.30
CA GLU A 49 -24.18 33.62 -12.42
C GLU A 49 -23.10 32.64 -11.98
N THR A 50 -22.15 33.11 -11.16
CA THR A 50 -21.08 32.26 -10.62
C THR A 50 -21.67 31.13 -9.78
N ALA A 51 -22.69 31.41 -8.97
CA ALA A 51 -23.39 30.40 -8.16
C ALA A 51 -24.04 29.32 -9.05
N ARG A 52 -24.72 29.74 -10.14
CA ARG A 52 -25.29 28.81 -11.14
C ARG A 52 -24.24 27.90 -11.75
N HIS A 53 -23.09 28.44 -12.13
CA HIS A 53 -21.99 27.63 -12.64
C HIS A 53 -21.48 26.65 -11.58
N TYR A 54 -21.29 27.09 -10.34
CA TYR A 54 -20.84 26.22 -9.25
C TYR A 54 -21.80 25.04 -9.02
N ILE A 55 -23.12 25.27 -8.95
CA ILE A 55 -24.08 24.19 -8.73
C ILE A 55 -24.19 23.24 -9.91
N ALA A 56 -24.08 23.76 -11.14
CA ALA A 56 -24.15 22.95 -12.36
C ALA A 56 -22.98 21.96 -12.46
N HIS A 57 -21.82 22.32 -11.90
CA HIS A 57 -20.66 21.43 -11.84
C HIS A 57 -20.77 20.43 -10.68
N SER A 58 -21.24 20.85 -9.51
CA SER A 58 -21.31 19.99 -8.33
C SER A 58 -22.30 20.49 -7.28
N LYS A 59 -23.06 19.57 -6.71
CA LYS A 59 -23.88 19.81 -5.50
C LYS A 59 -23.03 19.89 -4.22
N THR A 60 -21.75 19.55 -4.31
CA THR A 60 -20.79 19.61 -3.21
C THR A 60 -19.76 20.69 -3.50
N TRP A 61 -19.65 21.69 -2.64
CA TRP A 61 -18.63 22.72 -2.77
C TRP A 61 -17.50 22.50 -1.76
N GLN A 62 -16.29 22.83 -2.19
CA GLN A 62 -15.07 22.66 -1.40
C GLN A 62 -14.48 24.01 -1.04
N ILE A 63 -14.06 24.12 0.22
CA ILE A 63 -13.28 25.24 0.76
C ILE A 63 -11.90 24.68 1.09
N ILE A 64 -10.86 25.19 0.43
CA ILE A 64 -9.47 24.76 0.64
C ILE A 64 -8.59 25.94 1.07
N SER A 65 -9.06 27.18 0.85
CA SER A 65 -8.32 28.41 1.10
C SER A 65 -9.22 29.54 1.62
N GLY A 66 -8.61 30.60 2.17
CA GLY A 66 -9.32 31.82 2.58
C GLY A 66 -10.15 32.42 1.44
N ARG A 67 -9.58 32.41 0.24
CA ARG A 67 -10.23 32.86 -0.99
C ARG A 67 -11.51 32.08 -1.29
N ASP A 68 -11.53 30.78 -1.04
CA ASP A 68 -12.72 29.94 -1.25
C ASP A 68 -13.83 30.28 -0.26
N VAL A 69 -13.49 30.54 1.01
CA VAL A 69 -14.47 30.99 2.01
C VAL A 69 -15.11 32.31 1.61
N ASP A 70 -14.30 33.29 1.19
CA ASP A 70 -14.81 34.58 0.74
C ASP A 70 -15.71 34.44 -0.47
N THR A 71 -15.31 33.60 -1.43
CA THR A 71 -16.10 33.28 -2.62
C THR A 71 -17.44 32.66 -2.21
N ILE A 72 -17.43 31.61 -1.39
CA ILE A 72 -18.64 30.90 -0.99
C ILE A 72 -19.57 31.78 -0.15
N ALA A 73 -19.03 32.67 0.70
CA ALA A 73 -19.81 33.64 1.45
C ALA A 73 -20.63 34.58 0.54
N LEU A 74 -20.12 34.90 -0.65
CA LEU A 74 -20.80 35.70 -1.67
C LEU A 74 -21.81 34.88 -2.49
N LEU A 75 -21.56 33.58 -2.70
CA LEU A 75 -22.44 32.71 -3.51
C LEU A 75 -23.68 32.22 -2.76
N LEU A 76 -23.56 31.92 -1.47
CA LEU A 76 -24.62 31.31 -0.65
C LEU A 76 -25.98 32.03 -0.67
N PRO A 77 -26.06 33.38 -0.71
CA PRO A 77 -27.35 34.07 -0.84
C PRO A 77 -28.09 33.78 -2.15
N HIS A 78 -27.39 33.35 -3.19
CA HIS A 78 -27.96 33.12 -4.51
C HIS A 78 -28.28 31.64 -4.73
N GLN A 79 -27.37 30.74 -4.35
CA GLN A 79 -27.59 29.29 -4.38
C GLN A 79 -26.80 28.60 -3.27
N GLN A 80 -27.33 27.49 -2.75
CA GLN A 80 -26.66 26.68 -1.73
C GLN A 80 -26.37 25.27 -2.27
N PRO A 81 -25.16 24.73 -2.02
CA PRO A 81 -24.87 23.33 -2.27
C PRO A 81 -25.63 22.43 -1.28
N SER A 82 -25.74 21.13 -1.56
CA SER A 82 -26.23 20.19 -0.54
C SER A 82 -25.19 19.96 0.55
N THR A 83 -23.90 20.01 0.17
CA THR A 83 -22.79 19.70 1.06
C THR A 83 -21.65 20.71 0.91
N LEU A 84 -21.13 21.21 2.03
CA LEU A 84 -19.88 21.94 2.11
C LEU A 84 -18.79 21.05 2.70
N ILE A 85 -17.70 20.87 1.97
CA ILE A 85 -16.51 20.19 2.47
C ILE A 85 -15.43 21.22 2.71
N VAL A 86 -14.91 21.27 3.93
CA VAL A 86 -13.89 22.22 4.32
C VAL A 86 -12.60 21.46 4.63
N HIS A 87 -11.57 21.73 3.86
CA HIS A 87 -10.25 21.16 4.00
C HIS A 87 -9.25 22.26 4.37
N ARG A 88 -8.41 22.00 5.39
CA ARG A 88 -7.20 22.79 5.72
C ARG A 88 -7.46 24.25 6.10
N PHE A 89 -6.80 24.72 7.16
CA PHE A 89 -7.16 25.97 7.85
C PHE A 89 -5.98 26.93 8.05
N ASP A 90 -5.00 26.89 7.16
CA ASP A 90 -3.89 27.84 7.21
C ASP A 90 -4.40 29.21 6.71
N GLY A 91 -4.96 30.01 7.62
CA GLY A 91 -5.32 31.41 7.37
C GLY A 91 -6.72 31.70 6.82
N LEU A 92 -7.75 30.89 7.13
CA LEU A 92 -9.13 31.31 6.84
C LEU A 92 -9.49 32.55 7.68
N ALA A 93 -10.09 33.55 7.04
CA ALA A 93 -10.69 34.66 7.76
C ALA A 93 -11.87 34.13 8.58
N LEU A 94 -11.70 33.95 9.89
CA LEU A 94 -12.75 33.49 10.82
C LEU A 94 -14.04 34.32 10.66
N VAL A 95 -13.91 35.60 10.31
CA VAL A 95 -15.02 36.50 9.97
C VAL A 95 -15.83 35.99 8.77
N SER A 96 -15.16 35.58 7.69
CA SER A 96 -15.81 35.04 6.49
C SER A 96 -16.41 33.66 6.75
N TRP A 97 -15.74 32.83 7.56
CA TRP A 97 -16.30 31.54 7.99
C TRP A 97 -17.61 31.72 8.76
N ARG A 98 -17.67 32.66 9.71
CA ARG A 98 -18.91 33.03 10.42
C ARG A 98 -20.03 33.43 9.45
N LYS A 99 -19.71 34.19 8.41
CA LYS A 99 -20.70 34.56 7.37
C LYS A 99 -21.21 33.35 6.59
N VAL A 100 -20.34 32.38 6.29
CA VAL A 100 -20.71 31.13 5.60
C VAL A 100 -21.67 30.31 6.46
N VAL A 101 -21.27 29.99 7.69
CA VAL A 101 -22.07 29.10 8.56
C VAL A 101 -23.39 29.73 9.02
N ASN A 102 -23.46 31.06 9.16
CA ASN A 102 -24.71 31.75 9.49
C ASN A 102 -25.73 31.75 8.35
N LYS A 103 -25.30 31.53 7.10
CA LYS A 103 -26.18 31.53 5.91
C LYS A 103 -26.49 30.13 5.40
N PHE A 104 -25.59 29.19 5.63
CA PHE A 104 -25.70 27.83 5.11
C PHE A 104 -26.59 26.95 6.00
N SER A 105 -27.46 26.17 5.37
CA SER A 105 -28.41 25.28 6.07
C SER A 105 -28.28 23.80 5.68
N GLY A 106 -27.27 23.45 4.87
CA GLY A 106 -27.04 22.07 4.42
C GLY A 106 -26.06 21.28 5.29
N ASN A 107 -25.50 20.22 4.72
CA ASN A 107 -24.54 19.35 5.40
C ASN A 107 -23.12 19.91 5.32
N VAL A 108 -22.38 19.86 6.43
CA VAL A 108 -20.99 20.28 6.51
C VAL A 108 -20.11 19.09 6.85
N MET A 109 -18.99 18.96 6.15
CA MET A 109 -17.87 18.08 6.47
C MET A 109 -16.66 18.96 6.80
N LEU A 110 -16.17 18.90 8.04
CA LEU A 110 -15.02 19.67 8.49
C LEU A 110 -13.80 18.76 8.66
N CYS A 111 -12.82 18.91 7.76
CA CYS A 111 -11.56 18.17 7.78
C CYS A 111 -10.38 19.13 8.04
N LEU A 112 -10.04 19.33 9.31
CA LEU A 112 -9.08 20.33 9.77
C LEU A 112 -7.75 19.66 10.16
N PRO A 113 -6.60 20.34 10.00
CA PRO A 113 -5.32 19.78 10.40
C PRO A 113 -5.26 19.60 11.93
N ASN A 114 -4.66 18.50 12.38
CA ASN A 114 -4.61 18.14 13.81
C ASN A 114 -3.57 18.92 14.62
N HIS A 115 -2.74 19.76 13.98
CA HIS A 115 -1.63 20.44 14.64
C HIS A 115 -2.06 21.72 15.38
N HIS A 116 -3.21 22.31 15.03
CA HIS A 116 -3.67 23.55 15.62
C HIS A 116 -5.09 23.40 16.18
N PRO A 117 -5.37 23.94 17.38
CA PRO A 117 -6.73 24.00 17.91
C PRO A 117 -7.67 24.70 16.94
N CYS A 118 -8.87 24.15 16.78
CA CYS A 118 -9.88 24.64 15.83
C CYS A 118 -11.14 25.21 16.50
N ASP A 119 -11.07 25.42 17.81
CA ASP A 119 -12.13 25.89 18.69
C ASP A 119 -12.88 27.12 18.14
N GLY A 120 -12.17 28.12 17.62
CA GLY A 120 -12.80 29.31 17.03
C GLY A 120 -13.74 29.02 15.86
N TYR A 121 -13.44 28.00 15.05
CA TYR A 121 -14.26 27.60 13.91
C TYR A 121 -15.47 26.76 14.31
N ILE A 122 -15.30 25.92 15.34
CA ILE A 122 -16.37 25.11 15.91
C ILE A 122 -17.34 25.98 16.71
N ALA A 123 -16.82 26.95 17.47
CA ALA A 123 -17.64 27.94 18.16
C ALA A 123 -18.53 28.73 17.19
N ALA A 124 -18.08 29.00 15.96
CA ALA A 124 -18.88 29.67 14.94
C ALA A 124 -20.11 28.85 14.49
N LEU A 125 -20.09 27.51 14.62
CA LEU A 125 -21.20 26.64 14.25
C LEU A 125 -22.36 26.71 15.25
N SER A 126 -22.12 27.17 16.48
CA SER A 126 -23.10 27.18 17.57
C SER A 126 -24.41 27.94 17.27
N HIS A 127 -24.37 28.87 16.32
CA HIS A 127 -25.51 29.68 15.87
C HIS A 127 -25.94 29.35 14.43
N SER A 128 -25.34 28.32 13.82
CA SER A 128 -25.66 27.92 12.45
C SER A 128 -26.89 27.01 12.40
N SER A 129 -27.58 27.03 11.27
CA SER A 129 -28.65 26.08 10.94
C SER A 129 -28.13 24.83 10.20
N CYS A 130 -26.81 24.67 10.09
CA CYS A 130 -26.22 23.58 9.34
C CYS A 130 -26.16 22.29 10.15
N THR A 131 -26.02 21.17 9.43
CA THR A 131 -25.85 19.85 10.01
C THR A 131 -24.44 19.36 9.77
N LEU A 132 -23.74 18.93 10.80
CA LEU A 132 -22.38 18.41 10.71
C LEU A 132 -22.41 16.89 10.58
N SER A 133 -21.97 16.38 9.42
CA SER A 133 -21.91 14.94 9.16
C SER A 133 -20.53 14.34 9.45
N THR A 134 -19.48 15.15 9.38
CA THR A 134 -18.10 14.68 9.59
C THR A 134 -17.25 15.77 10.23
N PHE A 135 -16.48 15.41 11.24
CA PHE A 135 -15.46 16.28 11.83
C PHE A 135 -14.14 15.53 12.05
N PHE A 136 -13.05 16.16 11.62
CA PHE A 136 -11.69 15.74 11.89
C PHE A 136 -10.90 16.99 12.31
N GLY A 137 -10.32 17.01 13.51
CA GLY A 137 -9.52 18.16 13.97
C GLY A 137 -9.17 18.12 15.45
N ARG A 138 -8.42 19.13 15.91
CA ARG A 138 -8.02 19.28 17.32
C ARG A 138 -8.91 20.27 18.07
N ILE A 139 -9.51 19.84 19.17
CA ILE A 139 -10.35 20.68 20.06
C ILE A 139 -9.74 20.69 21.45
N VAL A 140 -9.58 21.87 22.04
CA VAL A 140 -9.00 22.02 23.39
C VAL A 140 -10.00 22.54 24.41
N GLU A 141 -11.11 23.15 23.99
CA GLU A 141 -12.11 23.70 24.92
C GLU A 141 -13.40 22.86 24.94
N SER A 142 -13.92 22.59 26.15
CA SER A 142 -15.22 21.91 26.32
C SER A 142 -16.40 22.73 25.74
N SER A 143 -16.30 24.05 25.71
CA SER A 143 -17.28 24.96 25.07
C SER A 143 -17.44 24.67 23.57
N SER A 144 -16.34 24.30 22.90
CA SER A 144 -16.32 23.93 21.49
C SER A 144 -16.99 22.57 21.27
N ILE A 145 -16.82 21.62 22.19
CA ILE A 145 -17.52 20.33 22.14
C ILE A 145 -19.03 20.52 22.26
N GLN A 146 -19.49 21.42 23.13
CA GLN A 146 -20.91 21.78 23.22
C GLN A 146 -21.41 22.40 21.91
N SER A 147 -20.59 23.24 21.26
CA SER A 147 -20.92 23.84 19.98
C SER A 147 -20.98 22.81 18.84
N LEU A 148 -20.07 21.84 18.85
CA LEU A 148 -20.05 20.69 17.93
C LEU A 148 -21.34 19.87 18.10
N ALA A 149 -21.68 19.49 19.34
CA ALA A 149 -22.85 18.68 19.66
C ALA A 149 -24.17 19.30 19.17
N LYS A 150 -24.30 20.63 19.21
CA LYS A 150 -25.52 21.34 18.76
C LYS A 150 -25.83 21.14 17.28
N VAL A 151 -24.81 21.00 16.45
CA VAL A 151 -24.96 20.83 14.99
C VAL A 151 -24.79 19.38 14.53
N SER A 152 -24.54 18.46 15.46
CA SER A 152 -24.24 17.05 15.17
C SER A 152 -25.50 16.19 15.10
N THR A 153 -25.47 15.17 14.24
CA THR A 153 -26.53 14.14 14.14
C THR A 153 -26.04 12.79 14.63
N PRO A 154 -26.95 11.85 14.96
CA PRO A 154 -26.58 10.47 15.30
C PRO A 154 -25.81 9.71 14.20
N ASP A 155 -25.82 10.22 12.97
CA ASP A 155 -25.10 9.64 11.84
C ASP A 155 -23.71 10.26 11.63
N ALA A 156 -23.31 11.21 12.47
CA ALA A 156 -22.07 11.95 12.27
C ALA A 156 -20.82 11.13 12.62
N GLU A 157 -19.75 11.28 11.83
CA GLU A 157 -18.46 10.63 12.07
C GLU A 157 -17.44 11.64 12.61
N PHE A 158 -16.88 11.36 13.78
CA PHE A 158 -15.93 12.24 14.46
C PHE A 158 -14.57 11.61 14.65
N THR A 159 -13.53 12.42 14.46
CA THR A 159 -12.16 12.15 14.85
C THR A 159 -11.60 13.39 15.51
N ILE A 160 -11.57 13.37 16.85
CA ILE A 160 -11.21 14.51 17.68
C ILE A 160 -9.85 14.24 18.30
N VAL A 161 -8.90 15.14 18.08
CA VAL A 161 -7.66 15.21 18.86
C VAL A 161 -7.91 16.16 20.03
N THR A 162 -7.70 15.73 21.26
CA THR A 162 -8.00 16.56 22.42
C THR A 162 -7.13 16.21 23.62
N GLU A 163 -7.26 16.98 24.69
CA GLU A 163 -6.58 16.71 25.96
C GLU A 163 -7.46 15.84 26.86
N PRO A 164 -6.90 14.98 27.73
CA PRO A 164 -7.68 14.03 28.53
C PRO A 164 -8.68 14.65 29.52
N HIS A 165 -8.59 15.96 29.76
CA HIS A 165 -9.47 16.70 30.68
C HIS A 165 -10.68 17.34 29.97
N VAL A 166 -10.76 17.28 28.64
CA VAL A 166 -11.83 17.90 27.86
C VAL A 166 -13.08 17.03 27.92
N ASP A 167 -14.17 17.60 28.46
CA ASP A 167 -15.46 16.91 28.56
C ASP A 167 -16.10 16.64 27.17
N LEU A 168 -16.24 15.35 26.85
CA LEU A 168 -16.88 14.84 25.63
C LEU A 168 -18.33 14.37 25.83
N ALA A 169 -18.88 14.45 27.05
CA ALA A 169 -20.25 14.07 27.35
C ALA A 169 -21.32 14.74 26.45
N PRO A 170 -21.18 16.00 25.98
CA PRO A 170 -22.17 16.59 25.07
C PRO A 170 -22.36 15.84 23.75
N LEU A 171 -21.40 14.98 23.35
CA LEU A 171 -21.49 14.17 22.12
C LEU A 171 -22.22 12.82 22.33
N GLN A 172 -22.72 12.55 23.54
CA GLN A 172 -23.54 11.37 23.85
C GLN A 172 -24.71 11.26 22.84
N ASP A 173 -24.80 10.12 22.16
CA ASP A 173 -25.83 9.82 21.14
C ASP A 173 -25.87 10.76 19.93
N LYS A 174 -24.82 11.57 19.73
CA LYS A 174 -24.68 12.53 18.62
C LYS A 174 -23.65 12.11 17.58
N HIS A 175 -23.36 10.81 17.48
CA HIS A 175 -22.36 10.28 16.57
C HIS A 175 -22.66 8.85 16.14
N HIS A 176 -22.32 8.54 14.89
CA HIS A 176 -22.21 7.18 14.38
C HIS A 176 -20.88 6.58 14.79
N GLU A 177 -19.80 7.36 14.83
CA GLU A 177 -18.48 6.87 15.20
C GLU A 177 -17.69 8.02 15.83
N LEU A 178 -17.05 7.77 16.97
CA LEU A 178 -16.26 8.78 17.67
C LEU A 178 -14.85 8.23 17.94
N TRP A 179 -13.89 8.69 17.14
CA TRP A 179 -12.47 8.50 17.38
C TRP A 179 -11.93 9.62 18.25
N VAL A 180 -11.39 9.28 19.42
CA VAL A 180 -10.73 10.22 20.32
C VAL A 180 -9.24 9.93 20.34
N THR A 181 -8.44 10.94 20.00
CA THR A 181 -6.98 10.85 19.99
C THR A 181 -6.41 11.72 21.10
N VAL A 182 -5.60 11.14 21.98
CA VAL A 182 -5.02 11.83 23.15
C VAL A 182 -3.53 11.50 23.29
N GLU A 183 -2.80 12.43 23.92
CA GLU A 183 -1.46 12.19 24.43
C GLU A 183 -1.55 11.64 25.86
N PRO A 184 -0.74 10.64 26.25
CA PRO A 184 -0.76 10.07 27.60
C PRO A 184 -0.25 11.08 28.64
N THR A 185 -0.91 11.16 29.79
CA THR A 185 -0.55 12.06 30.89
C THR A 185 -0.57 11.36 32.25
N CYS A 186 0.40 11.70 33.10
CA CYS A 186 0.45 11.30 34.51
C CYS A 186 -0.20 12.33 35.45
N LYS A 187 -0.55 13.52 34.96
CA LYS A 187 -1.06 14.65 35.76
C LYS A 187 -2.40 15.15 35.22
N GLY A 188 -3.11 15.87 36.08
CA GLY A 188 -4.38 16.48 35.77
C GLY A 188 -5.58 15.55 36.01
N GLU A 189 -6.74 16.17 35.97
CA GLU A 189 -8.03 15.49 35.93
C GLU A 189 -8.21 14.84 34.56
N ILE A 190 -8.80 13.65 34.53
CA ILE A 190 -9.13 12.94 33.31
C ILE A 190 -10.64 12.74 33.33
N VAL A 191 -11.31 13.19 32.27
CA VAL A 191 -12.76 13.13 32.17
C VAL A 191 -13.12 11.90 31.34
N ALA A 192 -13.98 11.04 31.89
CA ALA A 192 -14.42 9.83 31.21
C ALA A 192 -15.10 10.15 29.86
N LEU A 193 -14.91 9.27 28.88
CA LEU A 193 -15.59 9.38 27.60
C LEU A 193 -17.11 9.10 27.75
N PRO A 194 -17.95 9.62 26.84
CA PRO A 194 -19.38 9.29 26.82
C PRO A 194 -19.61 7.77 26.71
N VAL A 195 -20.79 7.29 27.10
CA VAL A 195 -21.13 5.86 27.01
C VAL A 195 -21.67 5.57 25.62
N SER A 196 -20.87 5.01 24.74
CA SER A 196 -21.33 4.61 23.41
C SER A 196 -20.56 3.40 22.89
N PRO A 197 -21.24 2.42 22.28
CA PRO A 197 -20.59 1.24 21.73
C PRO A 197 -19.74 1.55 20.48
N ARG A 198 -19.70 2.82 20.05
CA ARG A 198 -19.03 3.26 18.82
C ARG A 198 -17.84 4.20 19.07
N ILE A 199 -17.31 4.18 20.28
CA ILE A 199 -16.15 4.99 20.68
C ILE A 199 -14.85 4.24 20.45
N CYS A 200 -13.94 4.86 19.73
CA CYS A 200 -12.59 4.36 19.50
C CYS A 200 -11.59 5.30 20.20
N LEU A 201 -10.72 4.76 21.05
CA LEU A 201 -9.66 5.52 21.71
C LEU A 201 -8.32 5.26 21.02
N LYS A 202 -7.58 6.32 20.76
CA LYS A 202 -6.23 6.30 20.21
C LYS A 202 -5.31 7.09 21.13
N VAL A 203 -4.26 6.46 21.63
CA VAL A 203 -3.25 7.10 22.48
C VAL A 203 -1.95 7.23 21.69
N THR A 204 -1.42 8.46 21.54
CA THR A 204 -0.24 8.72 20.70
C THR A 204 0.37 10.09 20.97
N PRO A 205 1.71 10.24 20.88
CA PRO A 205 2.72 9.18 20.89
C PRO A 205 2.90 8.58 22.30
N VAL A 206 3.59 7.43 22.43
CA VAL A 206 3.92 6.84 23.75
C VAL A 206 5.40 6.51 23.84
N THR A 207 6.13 7.19 24.73
CA THR A 207 7.58 6.97 24.93
C THR A 207 7.86 5.78 25.86
N GLU A 208 9.10 5.29 25.88
CA GLU A 208 9.52 4.08 26.62
C GLU A 208 9.23 4.14 28.14
N ASN A 209 9.15 5.35 28.72
CA ASN A 209 8.89 5.60 30.13
C ASN A 209 7.44 6.00 30.45
N GLN A 210 6.52 5.89 29.50
CA GLN A 210 5.12 6.33 29.66
C GLN A 210 4.13 5.20 29.97
N GLN A 211 4.59 4.04 30.43
CA GLN A 211 3.73 2.90 30.78
C GLN A 211 2.63 3.27 31.80
N GLU A 212 3.00 3.97 32.88
CA GLU A 212 2.05 4.43 33.90
C GLU A 212 1.09 5.49 33.36
N SER A 213 1.60 6.46 32.60
CA SER A 213 0.80 7.50 31.95
C SER A 213 -0.23 6.90 30.98
N LEU A 214 0.18 5.94 30.13
CA LEU A 214 -0.70 5.23 29.22
C LEU A 214 -1.81 4.49 29.98
N THR A 215 -1.44 3.78 31.04
CA THR A 215 -2.39 3.04 31.89
C THR A 215 -3.39 3.99 32.54
N ARG A 216 -2.91 5.06 33.19
CA ARG A 216 -3.73 6.06 33.88
C ARG A 216 -4.66 6.77 32.90
N THR A 217 -4.16 7.23 31.76
CA THR A 217 -4.96 7.92 30.74
C THR A 217 -6.04 7.01 30.17
N THR A 218 -5.70 5.76 29.83
CA THR A 218 -6.68 4.81 29.28
C THR A 218 -7.79 4.48 30.28
N LEU A 219 -7.43 4.27 31.55
CA LEU A 219 -8.43 4.02 32.61
C LEU A 219 -9.26 5.25 32.95
N GLY A 220 -8.66 6.44 32.97
CA GLY A 220 -9.38 7.68 33.24
C GLY A 220 -10.35 8.06 32.12
N LEU A 221 -10.01 7.75 30.87
CA LEU A 221 -10.88 7.97 29.70
C LEU A 221 -11.88 6.83 29.47
N ALA A 222 -11.80 5.73 30.22
CA ALA A 222 -12.74 4.63 30.06
C ALA A 222 -14.18 5.14 30.20
N PRO A 223 -15.09 4.83 29.26
CA PRO A 223 -16.51 5.12 29.44
C PRO A 223 -17.05 4.48 30.72
N ALA A 224 -18.16 5.01 31.25
CA ALA A 224 -18.72 4.51 32.51
C ALA A 224 -19.12 3.02 32.48
N ASP A 225 -19.42 2.47 31.29
CA ASP A 225 -19.71 1.04 31.09
C ASP A 225 -18.44 0.20 30.84
N ASN A 226 -17.27 0.83 30.85
CA ASN A 226 -15.96 0.24 30.57
C ASN A 226 -15.88 -0.45 29.21
N ARG A 227 -16.58 0.06 28.18
CA ARG A 227 -16.56 -0.53 26.84
C ARG A 227 -16.08 0.48 25.80
N LEU A 228 -15.00 0.13 25.12
CA LEU A 228 -14.54 0.81 23.92
C LEU A 228 -14.84 -0.06 22.70
N ARG A 229 -15.10 0.52 21.53
CA ARG A 229 -15.10 -0.21 20.26
C ARG A 229 -13.69 -0.58 19.81
N ARG A 230 -12.72 0.30 20.01
CA ARG A 230 -11.33 0.05 19.61
C ARG A 230 -10.39 0.83 20.51
N LEU A 231 -9.25 0.23 20.85
CA LEU A 231 -8.18 0.86 21.59
C LEU A 231 -6.88 0.71 20.82
N GLU A 232 -6.33 1.82 20.34
CA GLU A 232 -5.06 1.88 19.63
C GLU A 232 -4.02 2.65 20.43
N VAL A 233 -2.77 2.19 20.38
CA VAL A 233 -1.59 2.92 20.86
C VAL A 233 -0.66 3.12 19.67
N ARG A 234 -0.38 4.36 19.30
CA ARG A 234 0.48 4.68 18.13
C ARG A 234 1.76 5.39 18.54
N ASP A 235 2.80 5.22 17.73
CA ASP A 235 4.15 5.74 17.93
C ASP A 235 4.67 5.39 19.34
N CYS A 236 4.47 4.13 19.71
CA CYS A 236 4.74 3.51 20.98
C CYS A 236 6.12 2.86 21.03
N GLU A 237 6.95 3.35 21.93
CA GLU A 237 8.30 2.86 22.17
C GLU A 237 8.36 1.83 23.31
N LEU A 238 7.23 1.56 23.97
CA LEU A 238 7.13 0.46 24.93
C LEU A 238 7.36 -0.88 24.24
N ALA A 239 8.10 -1.76 24.91
CA ALA A 239 8.24 -3.15 24.49
C ALA A 239 6.89 -3.88 24.60
N GLU A 240 6.73 -4.94 23.82
CA GLU A 240 5.50 -5.77 23.82
C GLU A 240 5.17 -6.31 25.23
N ALA A 241 6.19 -6.68 26.01
CA ALA A 241 6.01 -7.12 27.40
C ALA A 241 5.39 -6.03 28.30
N GLN A 242 5.84 -4.78 28.16
CA GLN A 242 5.28 -3.65 28.90
C GLN A 242 3.83 -3.37 28.47
N LEU A 243 3.53 -3.49 27.17
CA LEU A 243 2.16 -3.36 26.68
C LEU A 243 1.24 -4.48 27.20
N LEU A 244 1.74 -5.71 27.33
CA LEU A 244 0.99 -6.81 27.94
C LEU A 244 0.70 -6.56 29.42
N GLU A 245 1.63 -5.95 30.16
CA GLU A 245 1.39 -5.50 31.53
C GLU A 245 0.31 -4.42 31.59
N VAL A 246 0.37 -3.42 30.70
CA VAL A 246 -0.66 -2.38 30.56
C VAL A 246 -2.03 -3.01 30.29
N VAL A 247 -2.11 -3.95 29.35
CA VAL A 247 -3.34 -4.71 29.03
C VAL A 247 -3.86 -5.45 30.26
N ALA A 248 -3.00 -6.14 31.01
CA ALA A 248 -3.40 -6.87 32.21
C ALA A 248 -3.99 -5.93 33.28
N VAL A 249 -3.33 -4.79 33.54
CA VAL A 249 -3.81 -3.79 34.51
C VAL A 249 -5.15 -3.21 34.08
N ILE A 250 -5.25 -2.77 32.82
CA ILE A 250 -6.46 -2.14 32.28
C ILE A 250 -7.64 -3.13 32.31
N GLN A 251 -7.41 -4.38 31.93
CA GLN A 251 -8.43 -5.42 31.95
C GLN A 251 -8.88 -5.77 33.37
N SER A 252 -7.97 -5.78 34.35
CA SER A 252 -8.29 -6.04 35.76
C SER A 252 -9.24 -5.00 36.36
N LYS A 253 -9.30 -3.80 35.76
CA LYS A 253 -10.25 -2.74 36.10
C LYS A 253 -11.56 -2.80 35.33
N GLY A 254 -11.74 -3.82 34.49
CA GLY A 254 -13.00 -4.07 33.79
C GLY A 254 -13.10 -3.48 32.39
N LEU A 255 -12.07 -2.78 31.87
CA LEU A 255 -12.12 -2.26 30.49
C LEU A 255 -12.14 -3.40 29.47
N ARG A 256 -12.99 -3.25 28.44
CA ARG A 256 -13.20 -4.19 27.34
C ARG A 256 -13.20 -3.47 26.00
N THR A 257 -12.82 -4.20 24.94
CA THR A 257 -12.96 -3.75 23.55
C THR A 257 -13.99 -4.60 22.82
N LEU A 258 -14.97 -3.96 22.18
CA LEU A 258 -16.02 -4.57 21.36
C LEU A 258 -15.53 -4.78 19.93
N VAL A 259 -16.01 -5.82 19.25
CA VAL A 259 -15.67 -6.00 17.83
C VAL A 259 -16.86 -6.53 17.03
N ARG A 260 -17.35 -5.68 16.10
CA ARG A 260 -18.57 -5.78 15.27
C ARG A 260 -19.84 -6.17 16.09
N ASP A 261 -20.98 -5.58 15.74
CA ASP A 261 -22.31 -5.87 16.34
C ASP A 261 -22.43 -5.81 17.88
N ASN A 262 -21.59 -5.01 18.54
CA ASN A 262 -21.56 -4.83 20.00
C ASN A 262 -21.17 -6.09 20.80
N GLU A 263 -20.53 -7.08 20.18
CA GLU A 263 -20.05 -8.28 20.87
C GLU A 263 -18.61 -8.07 21.40
N VAL A 264 -18.34 -8.62 22.59
CA VAL A 264 -16.98 -8.67 23.15
C VAL A 264 -16.23 -9.80 22.46
N HIS A 265 -14.97 -9.55 22.08
CA HIS A 265 -14.11 -10.59 21.50
C HIS A 265 -14.08 -11.88 22.35
N GLY A 266 -14.36 -13.01 21.70
CA GLY A 266 -14.02 -14.32 22.24
C GLY A 266 -12.50 -14.57 22.17
N GLY A 267 -11.89 -15.03 23.26
CA GLY A 267 -10.46 -15.33 23.33
C GLY A 267 -9.74 -14.54 24.42
N PRO A 268 -8.43 -14.76 24.65
CA PRO A 268 -7.64 -13.98 25.61
C PRO A 268 -7.32 -12.57 25.10
N SER A 269 -7.18 -11.62 26.03
CA SER A 269 -6.64 -10.29 25.69
C SER A 269 -5.25 -10.40 25.07
N ARG A 270 -4.95 -9.51 24.13
CA ARG A 270 -3.69 -9.54 23.37
C ARG A 270 -3.30 -8.18 22.82
N VAL A 271 -2.02 -8.02 22.53
CA VAL A 271 -1.46 -6.87 21.82
C VAL A 271 -1.27 -7.28 20.36
N LEU A 272 -1.80 -6.49 19.44
CA LEU A 272 -1.67 -6.73 18.01
C LEU A 272 -0.86 -5.60 17.39
N THR A 273 0.30 -5.93 16.84
CA THR A 273 1.15 -4.97 16.14
C THR A 273 0.55 -4.63 14.77
N ILE A 274 0.07 -3.40 14.60
CA ILE A 274 -0.48 -2.86 13.34
C ILE A 274 0.61 -2.26 12.47
N ARG A 275 1.58 -1.57 13.09
CA ARG A 275 2.81 -1.05 12.46
C ARG A 275 3.98 -1.14 13.41
N GLU A 276 5.20 -0.92 12.93
CA GLU A 276 6.35 -0.70 13.80
C GLU A 276 5.98 0.45 14.75
N LYS A 277 5.99 0.19 16.07
CA LYS A 277 5.52 1.09 17.13
C LYS A 277 4.01 1.40 17.17
N ASN A 278 3.14 0.72 16.42
CA ASN A 278 1.67 0.91 16.52
C ASN A 278 0.96 -0.40 16.89
N PHE A 279 0.07 -0.33 17.88
CA PHE A 279 -0.55 -1.50 18.49
C PHE A 279 -2.07 -1.32 18.62
N VAL A 280 -2.87 -2.34 18.32
CA VAL A 280 -4.25 -2.48 18.84
C VAL A 280 -4.18 -3.29 20.12
N LEU A 281 -4.83 -2.79 21.17
CA LEU A 281 -5.01 -3.54 22.41
C LEU A 281 -6.39 -4.19 22.37
N VAL A 282 -6.42 -5.52 22.28
CA VAL A 282 -7.66 -6.31 22.31
C VAL A 282 -7.90 -6.74 23.75
N LEU A 283 -8.98 -6.25 24.36
CA LEU A 283 -9.35 -6.48 25.76
C LEU A 283 -10.64 -7.31 25.83
N THR A 284 -10.53 -8.54 26.33
CA THR A 284 -11.66 -9.49 26.44
C THR A 284 -12.00 -9.79 27.90
N ASP A 285 -12.89 -10.74 28.17
CA ASP A 285 -13.14 -11.26 29.53
C ASP A 285 -12.08 -12.26 30.00
N LYS A 286 -11.30 -12.83 29.08
CA LYS A 286 -10.24 -13.78 29.44
C LYS A 286 -8.92 -12.99 29.62
N PRO A 287 -8.21 -13.15 30.74
CA PRO A 287 -6.95 -12.43 30.97
C PRO A 287 -5.96 -12.66 29.82
N PRO A 288 -5.00 -11.75 29.57
CA PRO A 288 -3.98 -12.01 28.57
C PRO A 288 -3.28 -13.31 28.95
N VAL A 289 -3.04 -14.17 27.96
CA VAL A 289 -2.18 -15.33 28.20
C VAL A 289 -0.84 -14.73 28.55
N SER A 290 -0.37 -14.92 29.79
CA SER A 290 0.99 -14.56 30.17
C SER A 290 1.89 -15.06 29.05
N PRO A 291 2.79 -14.23 28.49
CA PRO A 291 3.72 -14.70 27.48
C PRO A 291 4.32 -15.95 28.11
N LYS A 292 3.98 -17.12 27.55
CA LYS A 292 4.52 -18.37 28.06
C LYS A 292 5.99 -18.17 27.86
N VAL A 293 6.71 -17.84 28.94
CA VAL A 293 8.13 -18.16 29.02
C VAL A 293 8.13 -19.60 28.56
N GLU A 294 8.71 -19.86 27.37
CA GLU A 294 8.79 -21.19 26.78
C GLU A 294 9.63 -22.05 27.76
N SER A 295 9.00 -22.45 28.86
CA SER A 295 9.64 -23.02 30.03
C SER A 295 9.56 -24.54 30.00
N ASN A 296 8.96 -25.13 28.96
CA ASN A 296 8.93 -26.57 28.71
C ASN A 296 8.90 -26.87 27.20
N ARG A 297 9.57 -26.06 26.38
CA ARG A 297 10.21 -26.65 25.20
C ARG A 297 11.41 -27.40 25.76
N LEU A 298 11.47 -28.71 25.50
CA LEU A 298 12.68 -29.51 25.65
C LEU A 298 13.88 -28.61 25.41
N VAL A 299 14.78 -28.56 26.40
CA VAL A 299 16.07 -27.90 26.30
C VAL A 299 16.80 -28.53 25.12
N ALA A 300 16.54 -28.03 23.92
CA ALA A 300 17.52 -27.93 22.88
C ALA A 300 18.57 -27.01 23.49
N SER A 301 19.65 -27.67 23.93
CA SER A 301 20.85 -27.08 24.50
C SER A 301 21.07 -25.63 24.05
N LYS A 302 21.08 -24.73 25.04
CA LYS A 302 21.79 -23.47 24.95
C LYS A 302 23.24 -23.80 24.62
N ASP A 303 23.56 -23.70 23.34
CA ASP A 303 24.78 -23.13 22.78
C ASP A 303 24.68 -23.28 21.25
N PHE A 304 23.90 -22.40 20.63
CA PHE A 304 24.22 -21.97 19.26
C PHE A 304 24.86 -20.59 19.36
N ALA A 305 26.02 -20.55 20.00
CA ALA A 305 27.10 -19.82 19.37
C ALA A 305 27.17 -20.32 17.92
N VAL A 306 27.18 -19.41 16.96
CA VAL A 306 27.54 -19.74 15.57
C VAL A 306 29.04 -20.06 15.58
N GLY A 307 29.41 -21.14 16.25
CA GLY A 307 30.72 -21.74 16.28
C GLY A 307 30.71 -22.95 15.36
N GLY A 308 31.44 -22.84 14.26
CA GLY A 308 32.23 -23.92 13.67
C GLY A 308 31.54 -25.17 13.09
N GLU A 309 30.70 -25.91 13.82
CA GLU A 309 30.76 -27.38 13.67
C GLU A 309 29.45 -28.10 13.32
N ASN A 310 28.29 -27.44 13.30
CA ASN A 310 27.06 -28.05 12.75
C ASN A 310 26.93 -27.78 11.24
N LEU A 311 27.93 -28.25 10.49
CA LEU A 311 27.80 -28.54 9.07
C LEU A 311 27.02 -29.85 8.96
N CYS A 312 25.69 -29.82 8.95
CA CYS A 312 24.95 -30.98 8.42
C CYS A 312 25.42 -31.17 6.98
N PRO A 313 26.12 -32.26 6.63
CA PRO A 313 26.48 -32.55 5.25
C PRO A 313 25.21 -33.07 4.57
N LEU A 314 24.24 -32.18 4.34
CA LEU A 314 23.08 -32.47 3.49
C LEU A 314 23.50 -32.75 2.03
N ALA A 315 24.73 -32.41 1.67
CA ALA A 315 25.28 -32.57 0.33
C ALA A 315 25.60 -34.02 -0.09
N SER A 316 25.71 -35.00 0.82
CA SER A 316 26.18 -36.35 0.42
C SER A 316 25.14 -37.47 0.38
N SER A 317 23.92 -37.28 0.91
CA SER A 317 22.91 -38.38 0.97
C SER A 317 21.57 -38.09 0.29
N CYS A 318 21.35 -36.88 -0.25
CA CYS A 318 20.10 -36.50 -0.91
C CYS A 318 20.37 -35.96 -2.32
N GLY A 319 20.89 -36.82 -3.22
CA GLY A 319 21.33 -36.42 -4.57
C GLY A 319 20.30 -35.63 -5.38
N ASP A 320 19.02 -35.96 -5.24
CA ASP A 320 17.92 -35.24 -5.90
C ASP A 320 17.78 -33.79 -5.42
N LEU A 321 17.89 -33.56 -4.11
CA LEU A 321 17.74 -32.23 -3.54
C LEU A 321 18.96 -31.35 -3.84
N ASP A 322 20.15 -31.95 -3.88
CA ASP A 322 21.38 -31.26 -4.30
C ASP A 322 21.28 -30.78 -5.75
N ALA A 323 20.76 -31.61 -6.66
CA ALA A 323 20.54 -31.22 -8.06
C ALA A 323 19.62 -30.01 -8.20
N VAL A 324 18.52 -29.98 -7.42
CA VAL A 324 17.60 -28.83 -7.35
C VAL A 324 18.32 -27.56 -6.89
N TYR A 325 19.05 -27.66 -5.79
CA TYR A 325 19.73 -26.49 -5.22
C TYR A 325 20.84 -25.97 -6.13
N ARG A 326 21.65 -26.85 -6.72
CA ARG A 326 22.65 -26.45 -7.73
C ARG A 326 22.01 -25.72 -8.90
N SER A 327 20.92 -26.26 -9.44
CA SER A 327 20.17 -25.64 -10.53
C SER A 327 19.62 -24.26 -10.15
N LEU A 328 18.96 -24.15 -9.00
CA LEU A 328 18.42 -22.88 -8.51
C LEU A 328 19.52 -21.87 -8.18
N TYR A 329 20.67 -22.31 -7.66
CA TYR A 329 21.79 -21.44 -7.36
C TYR A 329 22.48 -20.94 -8.64
N ALA A 330 22.68 -21.82 -9.62
CA ALA A 330 23.15 -21.44 -10.95
C ALA A 330 22.24 -20.37 -11.58
N LEU A 331 20.92 -20.60 -11.51
CA LEU A 331 19.89 -19.75 -12.07
C LEU A 331 19.75 -18.41 -11.34
N ASN A 332 19.69 -18.41 -10.00
CA ASN A 332 19.32 -17.23 -9.21
C ASN A 332 20.49 -16.45 -8.63
N VAL A 333 21.70 -17.02 -8.64
CA VAL A 333 22.89 -16.36 -8.07
C VAL A 333 23.94 -16.15 -9.14
N VAL A 334 24.27 -17.19 -9.92
CA VAL A 334 25.39 -17.11 -10.87
C VAL A 334 24.98 -16.42 -12.18
N LEU A 335 23.88 -16.85 -12.80
CA LEU A 335 23.40 -16.27 -14.07
C LEU A 335 23.20 -14.74 -13.99
N PRO A 336 22.62 -14.16 -12.92
CA PRO A 336 22.58 -12.71 -12.73
C PRO A 336 23.90 -11.98 -12.90
N HIS A 337 25.02 -12.55 -12.47
CA HIS A 337 26.33 -11.92 -12.64
C HIS A 337 26.76 -11.88 -14.10
N ALA A 338 26.48 -12.94 -14.87
CA ALA A 338 26.71 -12.94 -16.30
C ALA A 338 25.77 -11.98 -17.03
N LEU A 339 24.48 -11.95 -16.68
CA LEU A 339 23.52 -11.00 -17.27
C LEU A 339 23.91 -9.55 -16.99
N ARG A 340 24.39 -9.24 -15.78
CA ARG A 340 24.91 -7.90 -15.45
C ARG A 340 26.10 -7.55 -16.32
N PHE A 341 27.06 -8.45 -16.48
CA PHE A 341 28.19 -8.24 -17.38
C PHE A 341 27.72 -7.94 -18.81
N VAL A 342 26.78 -8.73 -19.35
CA VAL A 342 26.22 -8.48 -20.68
C VAL A 342 25.57 -7.09 -20.74
N MET A 343 24.72 -6.74 -19.77
CA MET A 343 24.05 -5.44 -19.71
C MET A 343 25.03 -4.27 -19.64
N GLU A 344 26.05 -4.36 -18.80
CA GLU A 344 27.10 -3.33 -18.67
C GLU A 344 27.81 -3.09 -20.01
N LYS A 345 28.09 -4.15 -20.78
CA LYS A 345 28.78 -4.04 -22.07
C LYS A 345 27.86 -3.57 -23.19
N VAL A 346 26.62 -4.06 -23.20
CA VAL A 346 25.58 -3.58 -24.13
C VAL A 346 25.27 -2.11 -23.90
N CYS A 347 25.40 -1.62 -22.67
CA CYS A 347 25.12 -0.23 -22.29
C CYS A 347 26.39 0.62 -22.08
N ALA A 348 27.56 0.19 -22.58
CA ALA A 348 28.82 0.87 -22.29
C ALA A 348 28.88 2.33 -22.77
N ASP A 349 28.13 2.70 -23.81
CA ASP A 349 27.98 4.06 -24.34
C ASP A 349 26.78 4.82 -23.75
N LYS A 350 26.09 4.27 -22.74
CA LYS A 350 25.03 4.97 -22.00
C LYS A 350 25.63 6.07 -21.12
N PRO A 351 25.19 7.33 -21.25
CA PRO A 351 25.59 8.37 -20.30
C PRO A 351 25.17 8.01 -18.87
N PRO A 352 26.00 8.28 -17.84
CA PRO A 352 25.68 7.95 -16.45
C PRO A 352 24.34 8.56 -16.00
N GLN A 353 24.05 9.79 -16.42
CA GLN A 353 22.87 10.55 -16.04
C GLN A 353 21.56 10.11 -16.69
N ASP A 354 21.62 9.30 -17.76
CA ASP A 354 20.43 8.89 -18.50
C ASP A 354 19.85 7.61 -17.88
N ALA A 355 18.53 7.60 -17.66
CA ALA A 355 17.84 6.37 -17.28
C ALA A 355 17.98 5.33 -18.40
N CYS A 356 18.11 4.03 -18.05
CA CYS A 356 18.30 2.98 -19.05
C CYS A 356 17.16 2.98 -20.12
N MET A 357 15.95 3.45 -19.77
CA MET A 357 14.82 3.66 -20.70
C MET A 357 14.96 4.84 -21.68
N GLU A 358 15.41 6.00 -21.19
CA GLU A 358 15.59 7.18 -22.03
C GLU A 358 16.68 6.91 -23.07
N TYR A 359 17.72 6.23 -22.62
CA TYR A 359 18.79 5.73 -23.46
C TYR A 359 18.29 4.78 -24.56
N LEU A 360 17.49 3.77 -24.19
CA LEU A 360 16.90 2.85 -25.17
C LEU A 360 16.02 3.58 -26.19
N ALA A 361 15.16 4.49 -25.72
CA ALA A 361 14.28 5.27 -26.59
C ALA A 361 15.10 6.10 -27.60
N GLN A 362 16.18 6.72 -27.12
CA GLN A 362 17.11 7.47 -27.96
C GLN A 362 17.79 6.58 -29.00
N LYS A 363 18.30 5.40 -28.60
CA LYS A 363 18.97 4.47 -29.54
C LYS A 363 17.99 3.91 -30.56
N ALA A 364 16.78 3.55 -30.14
CA ALA A 364 15.72 3.09 -31.04
C ALA A 364 15.17 4.20 -31.96
N GLN A 365 15.54 5.47 -31.72
CA GLN A 365 14.93 6.64 -32.39
C GLN A 365 13.40 6.69 -32.22
N MET A 366 12.93 6.24 -31.06
CA MET A 366 11.50 6.18 -30.71
C MET A 366 11.21 7.18 -29.59
N SER A 367 9.97 7.68 -29.52
CA SER A 367 9.58 8.41 -28.32
C SER A 367 9.51 7.43 -27.14
N LEU A 368 9.74 7.92 -25.92
CA LEU A 368 9.59 7.09 -24.71
C LEU A 368 8.18 6.47 -24.60
N LYS A 369 7.17 7.14 -25.15
CA LYS A 369 5.80 6.63 -25.22
C LYS A 369 5.69 5.47 -26.20
N ASP A 370 6.27 5.58 -27.39
CA ASP A 370 6.21 4.53 -28.40
C ASP A 370 7.04 3.31 -28.00
N LEU A 371 8.20 3.52 -27.38
CA LEU A 371 8.98 2.42 -26.80
C LEU A 371 8.19 1.71 -25.69
N ARG A 372 7.49 2.47 -24.83
CA ARG A 372 6.56 1.88 -23.86
C ARG A 372 5.45 1.09 -24.54
N GLU A 373 4.84 1.61 -25.60
CA GLU A 373 3.76 0.89 -26.32
C GLU A 373 4.28 -0.38 -27.00
N TYR A 374 5.45 -0.32 -27.65
CA TYR A 374 6.12 -1.44 -28.30
C TYR A 374 6.37 -2.59 -27.32
N VAL A 375 7.07 -2.31 -26.22
CA VAL A 375 7.40 -3.35 -25.24
C VAL A 375 6.17 -3.77 -24.42
N ASN A 376 5.15 -2.91 -24.22
CA ASN A 376 3.87 -3.34 -23.62
C ASN A 376 3.06 -4.27 -24.55
N SER A 377 3.26 -4.18 -25.88
CA SER A 377 2.58 -5.05 -26.83
C SER A 377 3.12 -6.49 -26.82
N GLU A 378 4.37 -6.67 -26.39
CA GLU A 378 5.05 -7.96 -26.26
C GLU A 378 4.71 -8.72 -24.94
N ASN A 379 3.63 -8.33 -24.23
CA ASN A 379 3.19 -8.95 -22.96
C ASN A 379 4.21 -8.94 -21.81
N ILE A 380 5.24 -8.08 -21.85
CA ILE A 380 6.18 -7.93 -20.75
C ILE A 380 5.43 -7.30 -19.56
N GLU A 381 5.39 -8.02 -18.43
CA GLU A 381 4.61 -7.61 -17.27
C GLU A 381 4.98 -6.19 -16.81
N ARG A 382 3.95 -5.33 -16.61
CA ARG A 382 4.06 -3.94 -16.09
C ARG A 382 4.91 -3.77 -14.83
N THR A 383 5.19 -4.85 -14.10
CA THR A 383 6.01 -4.87 -12.88
C THR A 383 7.50 -4.69 -13.20
N THR A 384 7.99 -5.33 -14.25
CA THR A 384 9.36 -5.22 -14.77
C THR A 384 9.71 -3.76 -15.12
N TRP A 385 8.73 -3.04 -15.67
CA TRP A 385 8.82 -1.65 -16.10
C TRP A 385 9.10 -0.62 -15.03
N VAL A 386 8.50 -0.78 -13.85
CA VAL A 386 8.63 0.21 -12.76
C VAL A 386 10.07 0.25 -12.24
N HIS A 387 10.80 -0.86 -12.37
CA HIS A 387 12.21 -0.93 -12.03
C HIS A 387 13.08 -0.18 -13.06
N PHE A 388 12.70 -0.16 -14.35
CA PHE A 388 13.45 0.56 -15.39
C PHE A 388 13.30 2.07 -15.36
N GLU A 389 12.17 2.59 -14.86
CA GLU A 389 11.95 4.03 -14.76
C GLU A 389 12.77 4.71 -13.67
N LYS A 390 13.36 3.94 -12.74
CA LYS A 390 13.89 4.47 -11.49
C LYS A 390 15.36 4.20 -11.21
N HIS A 391 16.02 3.30 -11.93
CA HIS A 391 17.30 2.74 -11.49
C HIS A 391 18.40 2.85 -12.55
N GLU A 392 19.63 3.07 -12.08
CA GLU A 392 20.84 2.77 -12.83
C GLU A 392 20.95 1.25 -12.98
N CYS A 393 21.50 0.77 -14.10
CA CYS A 393 21.55 -0.65 -14.43
C CYS A 393 22.31 -1.49 -13.34
N ASP A 394 23.13 -0.85 -12.51
CA ASP A 394 23.87 -1.44 -11.39
C ASP A 394 23.01 -1.64 -10.10
N GLU A 395 21.93 -0.88 -9.96
CA GLU A 395 21.03 -0.89 -8.79
C GLU A 395 19.88 -1.91 -8.92
N ILE A 396 19.74 -2.55 -10.08
CA ILE A 396 18.75 -3.60 -10.28
C ILE A 396 19.12 -4.76 -9.36
N ASP A 397 18.34 -4.95 -8.30
CA ASP A 397 18.48 -6.10 -7.42
C ASP A 397 18.04 -7.35 -8.20
N LEU A 398 19.00 -8.07 -8.77
CA LEU A 398 18.79 -9.29 -9.56
C LEU A 398 18.44 -10.51 -8.69
N ARG A 399 18.13 -10.32 -7.40
CA ARG A 399 17.80 -11.39 -6.45
C ARG A 399 16.29 -11.65 -6.21
N PRO A 400 15.29 -11.22 -7.00
CA PRO A 400 14.04 -11.98 -6.95
C PRO A 400 14.38 -13.39 -7.47
N PHE A 401 13.77 -14.42 -6.88
CA PHE A 401 14.08 -15.85 -7.08
C PHE A 401 13.85 -16.38 -8.51
N ASP A 402 13.82 -15.50 -9.50
CA ASP A 402 13.57 -15.76 -10.90
C ASP A 402 14.32 -14.74 -11.81
N PRO A 403 15.32 -15.17 -12.59
CA PRO A 403 16.07 -14.31 -13.50
C PRO A 403 15.32 -14.02 -14.81
N LEU A 404 14.06 -14.44 -14.98
CA LEU A 404 13.30 -14.14 -16.20
C LEU A 404 13.31 -12.65 -16.53
N ILE A 405 13.07 -11.80 -15.52
CA ILE A 405 13.05 -10.35 -15.68
C ILE A 405 14.35 -9.81 -16.29
N PRO A 406 15.55 -10.06 -15.69
CA PRO A 406 16.78 -9.60 -16.30
C PRO A 406 17.12 -10.29 -17.62
N MET A 407 16.72 -11.54 -17.83
CA MET A 407 16.93 -12.21 -19.12
C MET A 407 16.13 -11.53 -20.24
N SER A 408 14.83 -11.35 -20.06
CA SER A 408 13.98 -10.65 -21.02
C SER A 408 14.48 -9.23 -21.28
N LEU A 409 14.94 -8.54 -20.22
CA LEU A 409 15.56 -7.23 -20.38
C LEU A 409 16.78 -7.26 -21.31
N VAL A 410 17.75 -8.14 -21.04
CA VAL A 410 18.95 -8.24 -21.88
C VAL A 410 18.53 -8.55 -23.32
N THR A 411 17.57 -9.45 -23.53
CA THR A 411 17.02 -9.77 -24.85
C THR A 411 16.47 -8.54 -25.56
N ASP A 412 15.62 -7.75 -24.91
CA ASP A 412 15.04 -6.52 -25.47
C ASP A 412 16.13 -5.49 -25.83
N PHE A 413 17.12 -5.31 -24.94
CA PHE A 413 18.26 -4.44 -25.20
C PHE A 413 19.05 -4.89 -26.44
N MET A 414 19.28 -6.19 -26.57
CA MET A 414 19.97 -6.75 -27.73
C MET A 414 19.16 -6.58 -29.02
N GLU A 415 17.85 -6.79 -28.98
CA GLU A 415 16.97 -6.61 -30.15
C GLU A 415 16.96 -5.15 -30.62
N ILE A 416 16.79 -4.20 -29.69
CA ILE A 416 16.81 -2.76 -30.02
C ILE A 416 18.18 -2.37 -30.62
N ARG A 417 19.28 -2.90 -30.05
CA ARG A 417 20.63 -2.62 -30.59
C ARG A 417 20.85 -3.24 -31.96
N GLN A 418 20.40 -4.46 -32.17
CA GLN A 418 20.49 -5.14 -33.45
C GLN A 418 19.79 -4.34 -34.56
N MET A 419 18.61 -3.77 -34.27
CA MET A 419 17.90 -2.89 -35.22
C MET A 419 18.72 -1.65 -35.61
N THR A 420 19.58 -1.15 -34.73
CA THR A 420 20.41 0.03 -35.00
C THR A 420 21.72 -0.26 -35.75
N ILE A 421 22.14 -1.52 -35.84
CA ILE A 421 23.47 -1.93 -36.34
C ILE A 421 23.34 -2.78 -37.63
N MET A 422 22.22 -2.66 -38.36
CA MET A 422 21.93 -3.46 -39.55
C MET A 422 22.99 -3.44 -40.67
N ASP A 423 23.94 -2.49 -40.64
CA ASP A 423 24.98 -2.35 -41.67
C ASP A 423 26.27 -3.16 -41.38
N GLU A 424 26.39 -3.85 -40.24
CA GLU A 424 27.58 -4.64 -39.87
C GLU A 424 27.26 -6.14 -39.67
N PRO A 425 27.43 -7.00 -40.71
CA PRO A 425 26.98 -8.39 -40.69
C PRO A 425 27.67 -9.25 -39.63
N ASP A 426 28.95 -8.99 -39.34
CA ASP A 426 29.69 -9.72 -38.30
C ASP A 426 29.15 -9.41 -36.90
N LYS A 427 28.70 -8.17 -36.66
CA LYS A 427 28.05 -7.81 -35.39
C LYS A 427 26.67 -8.46 -35.29
N GLU A 428 25.89 -8.46 -36.38
CA GLU A 428 24.56 -9.07 -36.40
C GLU A 428 24.61 -10.55 -35.98
N ARG A 429 25.60 -11.30 -36.49
CA ARG A 429 25.82 -12.70 -36.11
C ARG A 429 26.08 -12.85 -34.61
N ASN A 430 26.97 -12.03 -34.06
CA ASN A 430 27.34 -12.09 -32.65
C ASN A 430 26.16 -11.71 -31.73
N TYR A 431 25.32 -10.73 -32.11
CA TYR A 431 24.08 -10.42 -31.37
C TYR A 431 23.12 -11.62 -31.34
N ARG A 432 22.96 -12.29 -32.49
CA ARG A 432 22.11 -13.48 -32.59
C ARG A 432 22.61 -14.62 -31.72
N GLU A 433 23.92 -14.84 -31.65
CA GLU A 433 24.52 -15.87 -30.78
C GLU A 433 24.24 -15.59 -29.29
N VAL A 434 24.32 -14.34 -28.85
CA VAL A 434 23.96 -13.98 -27.46
C VAL A 434 22.44 -14.15 -27.21
N GLN A 435 21.59 -13.74 -28.14
CA GLN A 435 20.14 -13.94 -28.05
C GLN A 435 19.75 -15.42 -28.01
N ASP A 436 20.40 -16.27 -28.81
CA ASP A 436 20.18 -17.71 -28.82
C ASP A 436 20.59 -18.35 -27.49
N LEU A 437 21.69 -17.88 -26.87
CA LEU A 437 22.10 -18.30 -25.53
C LEU A 437 21.11 -17.86 -24.43
N LEU A 438 20.56 -16.65 -24.53
CA LEU A 438 19.52 -16.18 -23.61
C LEU A 438 18.26 -17.04 -23.72
N LYS A 439 17.80 -17.34 -24.95
CA LYS A 439 16.68 -18.26 -25.20
C LYS A 439 16.97 -19.67 -24.68
N GLU A 440 18.18 -20.18 -24.87
CA GLU A 440 18.59 -21.48 -24.32
C GLU A 440 18.58 -21.47 -22.79
N GLY A 441 18.99 -20.36 -22.17
CA GLY A 441 18.90 -20.13 -20.74
C GLY A 441 17.45 -20.11 -20.24
N GLU A 442 16.53 -19.51 -20.99
CA GLU A 442 15.09 -19.49 -20.66
C GLU A 442 14.51 -20.91 -20.71
N VAL A 443 14.87 -21.70 -21.73
CA VAL A 443 14.50 -23.13 -21.80
C VAL A 443 15.05 -23.89 -20.60
N CYS A 444 16.32 -23.68 -20.23
CA CYS A 444 16.89 -24.32 -19.05
C CYS A 444 16.18 -23.88 -17.76
N ARG A 445 15.82 -22.60 -17.65
CA ARG A 445 15.02 -22.10 -16.54
C ARG A 445 13.66 -22.80 -16.46
N GLU A 446 12.94 -22.92 -17.57
CA GLU A 446 11.65 -23.64 -17.61
C GLU A 446 11.82 -25.12 -17.23
N GLU A 447 12.89 -25.77 -17.70
CA GLU A 447 13.23 -27.14 -17.29
C GLU A 447 13.52 -27.23 -15.80
N ILE A 448 14.25 -26.27 -15.22
CA ILE A 448 14.51 -26.20 -13.77
C ILE A 448 13.18 -26.06 -13.01
N LEU A 449 12.36 -25.08 -13.37
CA LEU A 449 11.11 -24.81 -12.69
C LEU A 449 10.09 -25.95 -12.81
N THR A 450 10.10 -26.64 -13.94
CA THR A 450 9.25 -27.81 -14.19
C THR A 450 9.71 -28.99 -13.38
N ASN A 451 11.00 -29.36 -13.48
CA ASN A 451 11.54 -30.61 -12.94
C ASN A 451 11.93 -30.54 -11.47
N GLN A 452 12.14 -29.36 -10.86
CA GLN A 452 12.48 -29.23 -9.43
C GLN A 452 11.47 -29.84 -8.46
N TYR A 453 10.25 -30.08 -8.95
CA TYR A 453 9.18 -30.73 -8.18
C TYR A 453 8.75 -32.08 -8.74
N SER A 454 8.91 -32.33 -10.04
CA SER A 454 8.44 -33.58 -10.67
C SER A 454 9.52 -34.64 -10.82
N ASP A 455 10.75 -34.26 -11.15
CA ASP A 455 11.86 -35.18 -11.40
C ASP A 455 13.22 -34.49 -11.18
N PRO A 456 13.62 -34.31 -9.91
CA PRO A 456 14.88 -33.64 -9.56
C PRO A 456 16.12 -34.24 -10.22
N SER A 457 16.11 -35.54 -10.53
CA SER A 457 17.24 -36.25 -11.14
C SER A 457 17.63 -35.68 -12.51
N LYS A 458 16.65 -35.15 -13.26
CA LYS A 458 16.89 -34.45 -14.54
C LYS A 458 17.65 -33.15 -14.38
N LEU A 459 17.66 -32.54 -13.20
CA LEU A 459 18.31 -31.26 -12.97
C LEU A 459 19.84 -31.32 -12.93
N VAL A 460 20.41 -32.51 -12.77
CA VAL A 460 21.88 -32.68 -12.81
C VAL A 460 22.43 -32.22 -14.16
N SER A 461 21.82 -32.68 -15.27
CA SER A 461 22.24 -32.26 -16.61
C SER A 461 21.89 -30.80 -16.90
N VAL A 462 20.76 -30.30 -16.39
CA VAL A 462 20.33 -28.92 -16.63
C VAL A 462 21.24 -27.92 -15.93
N THR A 463 21.74 -28.25 -14.73
CA THR A 463 22.74 -27.43 -14.03
C THR A 463 24.00 -27.28 -14.87
N GLN A 464 24.55 -28.38 -15.39
CA GLN A 464 25.75 -28.35 -16.23
C GLN A 464 25.54 -27.52 -17.50
N LYS A 465 24.37 -27.69 -18.14
CA LYS A 465 23.97 -26.91 -19.30
C LYS A 465 23.88 -25.41 -18.98
N MET A 466 23.27 -25.05 -17.85
CA MET A 466 23.19 -23.66 -17.39
C MET A 466 24.58 -23.06 -17.13
N THR A 467 25.49 -23.80 -16.49
CA THR A 467 26.88 -23.37 -16.30
C THR A 467 27.58 -23.10 -17.64
N GLN A 468 27.38 -23.97 -18.63
CA GLN A 468 27.93 -23.76 -19.98
C GLN A 468 27.34 -22.52 -20.66
N ILE A 469 26.03 -22.30 -20.54
CA ILE A 469 25.36 -21.11 -21.07
C ILE A 469 25.94 -19.85 -20.44
N ILE A 470 26.09 -19.81 -19.11
CA ILE A 470 26.65 -18.67 -18.38
C ILE A 470 28.05 -18.29 -18.90
N PHE A 471 28.95 -19.27 -19.05
CA PHE A 471 30.31 -18.99 -19.52
C PHE A 471 30.35 -18.62 -21.01
N LYS A 472 29.53 -19.27 -21.84
CA LYS A 472 29.37 -18.87 -23.24
C LYS A 472 28.82 -17.46 -23.37
N LEU A 473 27.84 -17.09 -22.54
CA LEU A 473 27.24 -15.77 -22.53
C LEU A 473 28.29 -14.68 -22.24
N ILE A 474 29.15 -14.90 -21.25
CA ILE A 474 30.28 -14.01 -20.93
C ILE A 474 31.26 -13.94 -22.12
N SER A 475 31.65 -15.09 -22.68
CA SER A 475 32.57 -15.16 -23.82
C SER A 475 32.03 -14.43 -25.05
N GLU A 476 30.80 -14.71 -25.47
CA GLU A 476 30.23 -14.10 -26.68
C GLU A 476 29.93 -12.62 -26.49
N ALA A 477 29.48 -12.18 -25.31
CA ALA A 477 29.36 -10.76 -25.02
C ALA A 477 30.72 -10.04 -25.01
N SER A 478 31.78 -10.69 -24.51
CA SER A 478 33.14 -10.15 -24.56
C SER A 478 33.60 -9.93 -25.99
N LYS A 479 33.39 -10.90 -26.88
CA LYS A 479 33.73 -10.79 -28.31
C LYS A 479 32.89 -9.72 -29.00
N LEU A 480 31.58 -9.71 -28.77
CA LEU A 480 30.63 -8.78 -29.37
C LEU A 480 31.00 -7.32 -29.09
N HIS A 481 31.46 -7.03 -27.86
CA HIS A 481 31.80 -5.68 -27.42
C HIS A 481 33.30 -5.37 -27.39
N GLY A 482 34.15 -6.28 -27.89
CA GLY A 482 35.61 -6.07 -27.91
C GLY A 482 36.22 -5.89 -26.52
N VAL A 483 35.68 -6.58 -25.52
CA VAL A 483 36.13 -6.49 -24.12
C VAL A 483 37.45 -7.25 -23.95
N PRO A 484 38.44 -6.70 -23.23
CA PRO A 484 39.71 -7.39 -22.99
C PRO A 484 39.54 -8.74 -22.28
N ASP A 485 40.29 -9.76 -22.71
CA ASP A 485 40.23 -11.12 -22.15
C ASP A 485 40.41 -11.15 -20.63
N ALA A 486 41.24 -10.27 -20.06
CA ALA A 486 41.46 -10.19 -18.63
C ALA A 486 40.18 -9.84 -17.84
N GLU A 487 39.30 -9.01 -18.42
CA GLU A 487 38.05 -8.62 -17.78
C GLU A 487 37.01 -9.74 -17.85
N SER A 488 36.83 -10.36 -19.02
CA SER A 488 35.90 -11.50 -19.15
C SER A 488 36.38 -12.73 -18.38
N GLU A 489 37.69 -12.96 -18.28
CA GLU A 489 38.28 -13.98 -17.41
C GLU A 489 38.01 -13.69 -15.93
N GLN A 490 38.06 -12.42 -15.50
CA GLN A 490 37.74 -12.04 -14.12
C GLN A 490 36.27 -12.31 -13.76
N VAL A 491 35.33 -12.00 -14.66
CA VAL A 491 33.90 -12.32 -14.46
C VAL A 491 33.69 -13.84 -14.46
N THR A 492 34.34 -14.55 -15.39
CA THR A 492 34.30 -16.02 -15.46
C THR A 492 34.81 -16.66 -14.17
N LYS A 493 35.96 -16.20 -13.65
CA LYS A 493 36.52 -16.63 -12.35
C LYS A 493 35.58 -16.33 -11.20
N THR A 494 34.88 -15.20 -11.23
CA THR A 494 33.88 -14.83 -10.22
C THR A 494 32.70 -15.80 -10.25
N CYS A 495 32.14 -16.07 -11.42
CA CYS A 495 31.06 -17.04 -11.61
C CYS A 495 31.50 -18.46 -11.22
N GLN A 496 32.72 -18.88 -11.60
CA GLN A 496 33.29 -20.17 -11.20
C GLN A 496 33.48 -20.23 -9.68
N SER A 497 34.00 -19.18 -9.05
CA SER A 497 34.13 -19.13 -7.59
C SER A 497 32.77 -19.22 -6.89
N LEU A 498 31.70 -18.68 -7.46
CA LEU A 498 30.34 -18.86 -6.93
C LEU A 498 29.86 -20.31 -7.05
N PHE A 499 30.15 -21.00 -8.16
CA PHE A 499 29.90 -22.44 -8.29
C PHE A 499 30.73 -23.27 -7.31
N ASP A 500 32.04 -23.01 -7.19
CA ASP A 500 32.94 -23.74 -6.30
C ASP A 500 32.58 -23.51 -4.83
N LYS A 501 32.11 -22.31 -4.47
CA LYS A 501 31.56 -22.03 -3.14
C LYS A 501 30.38 -22.93 -2.84
N TYR A 502 29.51 -23.20 -3.81
CA TYR A 502 28.43 -24.16 -3.64
C TYR A 502 28.96 -25.56 -3.33
N ASP A 503 29.95 -26.03 -4.08
CA ASP A 503 30.54 -27.37 -3.90
C ASP A 503 31.30 -27.55 -2.58
N SER A 504 31.87 -26.48 -2.02
CA SER A 504 32.80 -26.56 -0.88
C SER A 504 32.27 -25.99 0.44
N ALA A 505 31.34 -25.03 0.41
CA ALA A 505 31.09 -24.17 1.57
C ALA A 505 29.67 -23.61 1.71
N VAL A 506 28.76 -23.82 0.76
CA VAL A 506 27.39 -23.28 0.88
C VAL A 506 26.65 -24.08 1.94
N ARG A 507 26.63 -23.53 3.17
CA ARG A 507 25.45 -23.60 4.02
C ARG A 507 24.30 -23.12 3.13
N VAL A 508 23.44 -24.04 2.69
CA VAL A 508 22.29 -23.72 1.82
C VAL A 508 21.72 -22.40 2.31
N ASP A 509 21.69 -21.38 1.44
CA ASP A 509 21.13 -20.07 1.83
C ASP A 509 19.79 -20.37 2.47
N ALA A 510 19.69 -20.13 3.78
CA ALA A 510 18.56 -20.58 4.55
C ALA A 510 17.27 -20.02 3.96
N ASN A 511 17.33 -18.87 3.27
CA ASN A 511 16.19 -18.30 2.57
C ASN A 511 15.83 -19.05 1.28
N ALA A 512 16.81 -19.50 0.49
CA ALA A 512 16.55 -20.27 -0.72
C ALA A 512 15.99 -21.66 -0.38
N PHE A 513 16.54 -22.29 0.67
CA PHE A 513 15.99 -23.54 1.22
C PHE A 513 14.54 -23.35 1.66
N VAL A 514 14.28 -22.33 2.48
CA VAL A 514 12.93 -22.01 2.97
C VAL A 514 11.99 -21.71 1.80
N ALA A 515 12.44 -20.94 0.82
CA ALA A 515 11.66 -20.59 -0.37
C ALA A 515 11.27 -21.83 -1.19
N TYR A 516 12.21 -22.76 -1.42
CA TYR A 516 11.93 -24.02 -2.11
C TYR A 516 10.83 -24.83 -1.42
N HIS A 517 10.91 -25.00 -0.09
CA HIS A 517 9.89 -25.74 0.66
C HIS A 517 8.51 -25.07 0.58
N VAL A 518 8.46 -23.73 0.69
CA VAL A 518 7.20 -22.97 0.56
C VAL A 518 6.61 -23.11 -0.85
N GLN A 519 7.43 -22.96 -1.89
CA GLN A 519 6.98 -23.08 -3.28
C GLN A 519 6.57 -24.51 -3.64
N LYS A 520 7.31 -25.53 -3.16
CA LYS A 520 6.97 -26.95 -3.33
C LYS A 520 5.60 -27.26 -2.76
N GLU A 521 5.39 -26.93 -1.49
CA GLU A 521 4.12 -27.18 -0.81
C GLU A 521 2.98 -26.38 -1.46
N ASN A 522 3.25 -25.13 -1.87
CA ASN A 522 2.29 -24.34 -2.63
C ASN A 522 1.88 -25.03 -3.96
N ARG A 523 2.84 -25.56 -4.72
CA ARG A 523 2.59 -26.25 -6.00
C ARG A 523 1.80 -27.54 -5.78
N GLU A 524 2.19 -28.36 -4.79
CA GLU A 524 1.48 -29.59 -4.42
C GLU A 524 0.02 -29.28 -4.05
N ARG A 525 -0.19 -28.29 -3.17
CA ARG A 525 -1.53 -27.85 -2.75
C ARG A 525 -2.37 -27.38 -3.93
N ARG A 526 -1.78 -26.62 -4.86
CA ARG A 526 -2.46 -26.15 -6.07
C ARG A 526 -2.81 -27.30 -7.02
N ALA A 527 -1.92 -28.27 -7.19
CA ALA A 527 -2.22 -29.47 -7.97
C ALA A 527 -3.39 -30.28 -7.36
N SER A 528 -3.45 -30.35 -6.02
CA SER A 528 -4.60 -30.94 -5.30
C SER A 528 -5.89 -30.14 -5.52
N LEU A 529 -5.84 -28.81 -5.47
CA LEU A 529 -7.01 -27.94 -5.74
C LEU A 529 -7.48 -28.04 -7.20
N ALA A 530 -6.56 -28.17 -8.16
CA ALA A 530 -6.87 -28.32 -9.57
C ALA A 530 -7.52 -29.68 -9.89
N SER A 531 -7.15 -30.74 -9.14
CA SER A 531 -7.65 -32.10 -9.32
C SER A 531 -8.92 -32.43 -8.50
N GLY A 532 -9.23 -31.68 -7.43
CA GLY A 532 -10.26 -32.03 -6.44
C GLY A 532 -11.37 -30.98 -6.22
N LYS A 533 -12.58 -31.45 -5.88
CA LYS A 533 -13.89 -30.77 -5.82
C LYS A 533 -14.08 -29.62 -4.80
N GLU A 534 -13.05 -29.06 -4.17
CA GLU A 534 -13.18 -28.27 -2.93
C GLU A 534 -13.08 -26.74 -3.08
N PHE A 535 -13.96 -26.15 -3.87
CA PHE A 535 -14.42 -24.80 -3.53
C PHE A 535 -15.93 -24.89 -3.41
N ASP A 536 -16.46 -24.38 -2.30
CA ASP A 536 -17.90 -24.14 -2.11
C ASP A 536 -18.44 -23.49 -3.40
N ASP A 537 -19.58 -23.94 -3.94
CA ASP A 537 -20.10 -23.68 -5.30
C ASP A 537 -20.49 -22.20 -5.58
N ARG A 538 -19.76 -21.23 -5.02
CA ARG A 538 -19.96 -19.79 -5.20
C ARG A 538 -19.45 -19.36 -6.58
N LYS A 539 -20.34 -18.71 -7.33
CA LYS A 539 -20.09 -18.22 -8.69
C LYS A 539 -19.56 -16.79 -8.61
N PHE A 540 -18.30 -16.55 -8.98
CA PHE A 540 -17.77 -15.19 -8.99
C PHE A 540 -17.79 -14.58 -10.40
N PHE A 541 -17.99 -13.27 -10.44
CA PHE A 541 -18.04 -12.46 -11.65
C PHE A 541 -16.91 -11.43 -11.61
N LYS A 542 -16.18 -11.29 -12.73
CA LYS A 542 -15.26 -10.16 -12.92
C LYS A 542 -16.00 -9.06 -13.67
N LYS A 543 -16.59 -8.11 -12.95
CA LYS A 543 -16.98 -6.82 -13.54
C LYS A 543 -15.96 -5.78 -13.10
N GLU A 544 -14.96 -5.51 -13.95
CA GLU A 544 -14.04 -4.38 -13.75
C GLU A 544 -14.81 -3.06 -13.95
N ARG A 545 -15.60 -2.65 -12.95
CA ARG A 545 -16.13 -1.28 -12.87
C ARG A 545 -15.10 -0.40 -12.19
N GLY A 546 -14.11 0.03 -12.98
CA GLY A 546 -13.00 0.84 -12.50
C GLY A 546 -12.11 0.06 -11.54
N SER A 547 -11.00 -0.48 -12.03
CA SER A 547 -9.93 -0.83 -11.09
C SER A 547 -9.54 0.47 -10.39
N HIS A 548 -9.89 0.62 -9.11
CA HIS A 548 -9.26 1.65 -8.28
C HIS A 548 -7.84 1.18 -8.01
N ARG A 549 -6.97 1.32 -9.02
CA ARG A 549 -5.53 1.25 -8.81
C ARG A 549 -5.20 2.44 -7.93
N ILE A 550 -5.13 2.19 -6.63
CA ILE A 550 -4.59 3.16 -5.69
C ILE A 550 -3.08 3.11 -5.88
N ASN A 551 -2.61 3.76 -6.95
CA ASN A 551 -1.21 4.12 -7.10
C ASN A 551 -0.94 5.21 -6.06
N SER A 552 -0.67 4.81 -4.81
CA SER A 552 -0.20 5.77 -3.82
C SER A 552 1.14 6.33 -4.30
N LEU A 553 1.26 7.65 -4.40
CA LEU A 553 2.54 8.32 -4.62
C LEU A 553 3.49 7.94 -3.47
N GLY A 554 4.46 7.07 -3.77
CA GLY A 554 5.61 6.77 -2.91
C GLY A 554 5.46 5.56 -1.97
N SER A 555 6.46 4.68 -2.01
CA SER A 555 6.81 3.62 -1.04
C SER A 555 5.96 2.34 -0.90
N ILE A 556 4.68 2.29 -1.32
CA ILE A 556 3.88 1.06 -1.18
C ILE A 556 4.14 0.12 -2.37
N LYS A 557 4.64 -1.09 -2.09
CA LYS A 557 4.92 -2.14 -3.09
C LYS A 557 3.80 -3.17 -3.24
N CYS A 558 2.80 -3.13 -2.35
CA CYS A 558 1.65 -4.03 -2.38
C CYS A 558 0.50 -3.49 -3.25
N GLN A 559 -0.03 -4.33 -4.14
CA GLN A 559 -1.20 -4.02 -4.96
C GLN A 559 -2.47 -4.63 -4.33
N VAL A 560 -3.46 -3.78 -4.04
CA VAL A 560 -4.76 -4.23 -3.52
C VAL A 560 -5.80 -4.16 -4.63
N LEU A 561 -6.39 -5.30 -4.98
CA LEU A 561 -7.49 -5.39 -5.94
C LEU A 561 -8.77 -5.78 -5.20
N VAL A 562 -9.80 -4.95 -5.32
CA VAL A 562 -11.14 -5.25 -4.78
C VAL A 562 -12.01 -5.74 -5.91
N ILE A 563 -12.57 -6.94 -5.77
CA ILE A 563 -13.51 -7.53 -6.73
C ILE A 563 -14.89 -7.48 -6.09
N GLU A 564 -15.78 -6.66 -6.66
CA GLU A 564 -17.17 -6.55 -6.23
C GLU A 564 -18.05 -7.58 -6.94
N GLU A 565 -18.81 -8.36 -6.17
CA GLU A 565 -19.85 -9.23 -6.72
C GLU A 565 -21.14 -8.44 -7.00
N VAL A 566 -21.66 -8.57 -8.23
CA VAL A 566 -22.97 -8.04 -8.64
C VAL A 566 -23.93 -9.21 -8.74
N LEU A 567 -24.81 -9.36 -7.75
CA LEU A 567 -25.86 -10.38 -7.76
C LEU A 567 -26.86 -10.10 -8.90
N GLY A 568 -27.09 -11.06 -9.80
CA GLY A 568 -28.29 -11.08 -10.66
C GLY A 568 -28.15 -11.19 -12.19
N SER A 569 -27.09 -11.81 -12.76
CA SER A 569 -27.14 -12.18 -14.19
C SER A 569 -26.95 -13.70 -14.39
N ASP A 570 -27.91 -14.31 -15.07
CA ASP A 570 -27.95 -15.76 -15.38
C ASP A 570 -26.92 -16.19 -16.43
N GLU A 571 -26.25 -15.26 -17.08
CA GLU A 571 -24.98 -15.51 -17.76
C GLU A 571 -23.83 -15.07 -16.86
N ILE A 572 -22.79 -15.92 -16.73
CA ILE A 572 -21.35 -15.62 -16.53
C ILE A 572 -20.70 -16.65 -15.56
N ASN A 573 -19.74 -17.40 -16.11
CA ASN A 573 -19.03 -18.55 -15.50
C ASN A 573 -17.52 -18.29 -15.33
N PHE A 574 -17.10 -17.06 -15.01
CA PHE A 574 -15.72 -16.66 -15.32
C PHE A 574 -14.66 -17.06 -14.26
N ILE A 575 -14.98 -17.21 -12.97
CA ILE A 575 -13.98 -17.67 -11.97
C ILE A 575 -14.13 -19.16 -11.71
N ARG A 576 -13.99 -19.95 -12.78
CA ARG A 576 -13.74 -21.39 -12.66
C ARG A 576 -12.23 -21.61 -12.59
N ARG A 577 -11.80 -22.47 -11.66
CA ARG A 577 -10.44 -22.94 -11.29
C ARG A 577 -9.26 -22.75 -12.26
N ARG A 578 -9.45 -22.72 -13.58
CA ARG A 578 -8.37 -22.61 -14.60
C ARG A 578 -7.87 -21.20 -14.88
N ALA A 579 -8.70 -20.15 -14.81
CA ALA A 579 -8.26 -18.82 -15.22
C ALA A 579 -7.34 -18.17 -14.16
N TRP A 580 -7.63 -18.37 -12.87
CA TRP A 580 -6.76 -17.89 -11.80
C TRP A 580 -5.41 -18.60 -11.80
N ASP A 581 -5.45 -19.93 -11.98
CA ASP A 581 -4.29 -20.81 -12.06
C ASP A 581 -3.47 -20.71 -13.35
N ASN A 582 -3.93 -19.99 -14.38
CA ASN A 582 -3.16 -19.76 -15.61
C ASN A 582 -2.76 -18.29 -15.81
N THR A 583 -3.57 -17.33 -15.34
CA THR A 583 -3.35 -15.89 -15.62
C THR A 583 -2.59 -15.17 -14.51
N TYR A 584 -2.69 -15.62 -13.25
CA TYR A 584 -2.02 -14.95 -12.12
C TYR A 584 -0.92 -15.79 -11.47
N SER A 585 -0.89 -17.08 -11.78
CA SER A 585 0.01 -18.08 -11.22
C SER A 585 1.38 -18.15 -11.88
N SER A 586 1.46 -17.84 -13.17
CA SER A 586 2.69 -17.86 -13.95
C SER A 586 3.59 -16.71 -13.54
N SER A 587 3.02 -15.64 -12.98
CA SER A 587 3.76 -14.45 -12.55
C SER A 587 3.92 -14.26 -11.04
N HIS A 588 3.20 -15.02 -10.21
CA HIS A 588 3.29 -14.90 -8.75
C HIS A 588 3.75 -16.22 -8.13
N GLY A 589 4.85 -16.17 -7.38
CA GLY A 589 5.56 -17.37 -6.91
C GLY A 589 4.82 -18.17 -5.84
N VAL A 590 3.94 -17.53 -5.05
CA VAL A 590 3.20 -18.19 -3.96
C VAL A 590 1.75 -17.73 -3.90
N PHE A 591 0.82 -18.68 -3.67
CA PHE A 591 -0.60 -18.38 -3.49
C PHE A 591 -1.02 -18.64 -2.04
N ILE A 592 -1.71 -17.68 -1.42
CA ILE A 592 -2.27 -17.79 -0.06
C ILE A 592 -3.76 -17.57 -0.17
N TYR A 593 -4.54 -18.47 0.43
CA TYR A 593 -6.00 -18.35 0.48
C TYR A 593 -6.42 -18.14 1.93
N PHE A 594 -7.22 -17.11 2.16
CA PHE A 594 -7.85 -16.83 3.44
C PHE A 594 -9.34 -16.60 3.23
N ARG A 595 -10.18 -17.34 3.95
CA ARG A 595 -11.63 -17.14 3.95
C ARG A 595 -12.01 -16.30 5.17
N CYS A 596 -12.67 -15.17 4.95
CA CYS A 596 -13.07 -14.27 6.03
C CYS A 596 -14.11 -14.87 7.00
N LEU A 597 -14.82 -15.92 6.59
CA LEU A 597 -15.68 -16.72 7.47
C LEU A 597 -14.90 -17.71 8.36
N ASP A 598 -13.60 -17.90 8.14
CA ASP A 598 -12.79 -18.79 8.97
C ASP A 598 -12.72 -18.24 10.41
N THR A 599 -13.22 -19.03 11.34
CA THR A 599 -13.24 -18.70 12.77
C THR A 599 -12.12 -19.37 13.55
N GLN A 600 -11.22 -20.12 12.89
CA GLN A 600 -10.10 -20.82 13.52
C GLN A 600 -8.76 -20.15 13.27
N THR A 601 -8.67 -19.30 12.24
CA THR A 601 -7.43 -18.60 11.87
C THR A 601 -7.42 -17.20 12.47
N TYR A 602 -6.60 -16.98 13.51
CA TYR A 602 -6.66 -15.77 14.34
C TYR A 602 -5.47 -14.84 14.19
N SER A 603 -4.49 -15.23 13.38
CA SER A 603 -3.23 -14.53 13.17
C SER A 603 -2.61 -14.92 11.83
N PHE A 604 -1.68 -14.10 11.34
CA PHE A 604 -0.94 -14.42 10.12
C PHE A 604 -0.15 -15.73 10.30
N SER A 605 0.33 -16.00 11.51
CA SER A 605 0.96 -17.26 11.90
C SER A 605 0.09 -18.48 11.60
N ASP A 606 -1.17 -18.42 12.04
CA ASP A 606 -2.14 -19.50 11.82
C ASP A 606 -2.44 -19.65 10.33
N LEU A 607 -2.55 -18.53 9.60
CA LEU A 607 -2.76 -18.52 8.15
C LEU A 607 -1.60 -19.21 7.42
N LEU A 608 -0.35 -18.97 7.84
CA LEU A 608 0.82 -19.63 7.29
C LEU A 608 0.82 -21.13 7.59
N LYS A 609 0.47 -21.55 8.80
CA LYS A 609 0.35 -22.97 9.15
C LYS A 609 -0.76 -23.68 8.39
N GLN A 610 -1.86 -22.98 8.12
CA GLN A 610 -2.98 -23.50 7.34
C GLN A 610 -2.61 -23.67 5.86
N ASN A 611 -1.88 -22.71 5.28
CA ASN A 611 -1.51 -22.74 3.86
C ASN A 611 -0.22 -23.53 3.59
N PHE A 612 0.71 -23.60 4.55
CA PHE A 612 2.02 -24.25 4.44
C PHE A 612 2.36 -25.09 5.70
N PRO A 613 1.53 -26.08 6.09
CA PRO A 613 1.74 -26.86 7.30
C PRO A 613 3.08 -27.60 7.34
N ARG A 614 3.53 -28.19 6.23
CA ARG A 614 4.79 -28.96 6.16
C ARG A 614 6.00 -28.03 6.28
N ALA A 615 6.04 -26.96 5.48
CA ALA A 615 7.10 -25.97 5.58
C ALA A 615 7.14 -25.34 6.98
N CYS A 616 6.00 -24.91 7.54
CA CYS A 616 6.00 -24.35 8.89
C CYS A 616 6.52 -25.34 9.95
N CYS A 617 6.26 -26.65 9.79
CA CYS A 617 6.75 -27.71 10.67
C CYS A 617 8.27 -27.93 10.53
N GLU A 618 8.77 -28.03 9.29
CA GLU A 618 10.16 -28.40 8.98
C GLU A 618 11.15 -27.26 9.20
N ILE A 619 10.81 -26.05 8.74
CA ILE A 619 11.73 -24.91 8.72
C ILE A 619 11.38 -23.82 9.73
N GLY A 620 10.17 -23.89 10.30
CA GLY A 620 9.66 -22.91 11.24
C GLY A 620 8.92 -21.76 10.55
N GLU A 621 7.75 -21.46 11.08
CA GLU A 621 6.82 -20.44 10.59
C GLU A 621 7.43 -19.04 10.41
N LYS A 622 8.28 -18.59 11.36
CA LYS A 622 8.95 -17.28 11.24
C LYS A 622 9.80 -17.20 9.96
N LYS A 623 10.48 -18.30 9.59
CA LYS A 623 11.26 -18.36 8.36
C LYS A 623 10.37 -18.38 7.13
N VAL A 624 9.26 -19.13 7.18
CA VAL A 624 8.24 -19.13 6.11
C VAL A 624 7.72 -17.71 5.86
N GLY A 625 7.34 -16.98 6.92
CA GLY A 625 6.89 -15.59 6.81
C GLY A 625 7.93 -14.69 6.16
N ASN A 626 9.22 -14.83 6.54
CA ASN A 626 10.32 -14.08 5.93
C ASN A 626 10.59 -14.46 4.47
N ALA A 627 10.36 -15.71 4.07
CA ALA A 627 10.48 -16.09 2.66
C ALA A 627 9.36 -15.49 1.81
N LEU A 628 8.14 -15.43 2.34
CA LEU A 628 7.01 -14.84 1.62
C LEU A 628 7.25 -13.38 1.24
N THR A 629 8.01 -12.61 2.04
CA THR A 629 8.34 -11.22 1.69
C THR A 629 9.23 -11.10 0.44
N LYS A 630 9.78 -12.21 -0.05
CA LYS A 630 10.65 -12.29 -1.23
C LYS A 630 10.06 -13.11 -2.38
N LEU A 631 8.88 -13.72 -2.19
CA LEU A 631 8.28 -14.68 -3.13
C LEU A 631 7.08 -14.10 -3.90
N ASN A 632 6.88 -12.79 -3.83
CA ASN A 632 5.81 -12.06 -4.51
C ASN A 632 4.42 -12.72 -4.37
N PRO A 633 3.93 -12.90 -3.12
CA PRO A 633 2.75 -13.71 -2.87
C PRO A 633 1.50 -13.03 -3.42
N LEU A 634 0.63 -13.86 -4.02
CA LEU A 634 -0.75 -13.53 -4.32
C LEU A 634 -1.64 -14.05 -3.19
N ILE A 635 -2.35 -13.15 -2.53
CA ILE A 635 -3.22 -13.47 -1.39
C ILE A 635 -4.65 -13.20 -1.78
N LEU A 636 -5.48 -14.23 -1.74
CA LEU A 636 -6.92 -14.10 -1.93
C LEU A 636 -7.58 -14.09 -0.56
N VAL A 637 -8.17 -12.94 -0.20
CA VAL A 637 -9.02 -12.74 0.97
C VAL A 637 -10.47 -12.80 0.48
N ASP A 638 -11.14 -13.89 0.83
CA ASP A 638 -12.43 -14.24 0.27
C ASP A 638 -13.58 -13.91 1.23
N GLY A 639 -14.59 -13.17 0.75
CA GLY A 639 -15.80 -12.79 1.48
C GLY A 639 -15.57 -11.71 2.53
N TYR A 640 -14.88 -10.61 2.19
CA TYR A 640 -14.52 -9.55 3.14
C TYR A 640 -15.72 -8.92 3.86
N ASP A 641 -16.86 -8.77 3.19
CA ASP A 641 -18.11 -8.32 3.81
C ASP A 641 -18.68 -9.34 4.82
N GLU A 642 -18.27 -10.60 4.74
CA GLU A 642 -18.59 -11.68 5.69
C GLU A 642 -17.55 -11.80 6.81
N ALA A 643 -16.52 -10.93 6.84
CA ALA A 643 -15.47 -10.99 7.84
C ALA A 643 -16.03 -10.78 9.25
N ASN A 644 -15.88 -11.79 10.10
CA ASN A 644 -15.97 -11.57 11.53
C ASN A 644 -14.81 -10.66 11.96
N GLY A 645 -14.88 -10.09 13.15
CA GLY A 645 -13.86 -9.11 13.52
C GLY A 645 -12.47 -9.67 13.80
N MET A 646 -12.31 -10.99 14.02
CA MET A 646 -11.00 -11.63 14.03
C MET A 646 -10.41 -11.70 12.62
N SER A 647 -11.24 -11.99 11.62
CA SER A 647 -10.83 -11.99 10.21
C SER A 647 -10.43 -10.61 9.72
N ILE A 648 -11.11 -9.54 10.17
CA ILE A 648 -10.71 -8.16 9.85
C ILE A 648 -9.33 -7.86 10.40
N VAL A 649 -9.09 -8.20 11.67
CA VAL A 649 -7.78 -8.06 12.31
C VAL A 649 -6.71 -8.81 11.55
N LEU A 650 -6.99 -10.04 11.13
CA LEU A 650 -6.06 -10.84 10.33
C LEU A 650 -5.80 -10.20 8.96
N VAL A 651 -6.83 -9.67 8.29
CA VAL A 651 -6.66 -8.96 7.01
C VAL A 651 -5.81 -7.71 7.19
N GLU A 652 -6.03 -6.93 8.25
CA GLU A 652 -5.17 -5.80 8.64
C GLU A 652 -3.72 -6.28 8.88
N GLU A 653 -3.52 -7.42 9.56
CA GLU A 653 -2.19 -8.02 9.79
C GLU A 653 -1.51 -8.47 8.48
N ILE A 654 -2.27 -9.04 7.54
CA ILE A 654 -1.77 -9.42 6.20
C ILE A 654 -1.28 -8.18 5.45
N PHE A 655 -2.11 -7.14 5.37
CA PHE A 655 -1.71 -5.87 4.75
C PHE A 655 -0.46 -5.33 5.42
N TYR A 656 -0.41 -5.35 6.75
CA TYR A 656 0.74 -4.85 7.49
C TYR A 656 2.03 -5.63 7.23
N LYS A 657 1.98 -6.97 7.24
CA LYS A 657 3.19 -7.76 7.03
C LYS A 657 3.70 -7.68 5.60
N LEU A 658 2.85 -7.31 4.64
CA LEU A 658 3.16 -7.40 3.22
C LEU A 658 3.16 -6.08 2.45
N TYR A 659 2.72 -4.95 3.03
CA TYR A 659 2.63 -3.67 2.30
C TYR A 659 3.98 -3.13 1.79
N LYS A 660 5.08 -3.43 2.51
CA LYS A 660 6.45 -3.03 2.14
C LYS A 660 7.04 -3.89 1.02
N PHE A 661 6.41 -5.03 0.74
CA PHE A 661 6.92 -6.03 -0.19
C PHE A 661 6.06 -6.08 -1.44
N GLU A 662 6.67 -6.52 -2.53
CA GLU A 662 5.94 -6.80 -3.76
C GLU A 662 4.99 -7.96 -3.46
N SER A 663 3.71 -7.65 -3.36
CA SER A 663 2.68 -8.61 -3.03
C SER A 663 1.38 -8.13 -3.65
N LYS A 664 0.49 -9.08 -3.94
CA LYS A 664 -0.81 -8.77 -4.52
C LYS A 664 -1.89 -9.32 -3.61
N ILE A 665 -2.73 -8.45 -3.10
CA ILE A 665 -3.85 -8.83 -2.23
C ILE A 665 -5.13 -8.60 -3.01
N VAL A 666 -5.91 -9.66 -3.17
CA VAL A 666 -7.22 -9.62 -3.79
C VAL A 666 -8.26 -9.79 -2.70
N LEU A 667 -9.12 -8.78 -2.52
CA LEU A 667 -10.27 -8.84 -1.64
C LEU A 667 -11.52 -9.12 -2.49
N THR A 668 -12.28 -10.17 -2.18
CA THR A 668 -13.65 -10.32 -2.72
C THR A 668 -14.64 -9.76 -1.72
N THR A 669 -15.64 -9.01 -2.19
CA THR A 669 -16.67 -8.42 -1.34
C THR A 669 -17.98 -8.26 -2.12
N ARG A 670 -19.12 -8.32 -1.45
CA ARG A 670 -20.38 -7.81 -2.03
C ARG A 670 -20.32 -6.28 -2.19
N SER A 671 -21.00 -5.75 -3.21
CA SER A 671 -20.90 -4.34 -3.68
C SER A 671 -21.26 -3.22 -2.67
N CYS A 672 -21.66 -3.55 -1.44
CA CYS A 672 -22.11 -2.57 -0.45
C CYS A 672 -21.05 -2.06 0.55
N ASP A 673 -19.86 -2.68 0.66
CA ASP A 673 -18.90 -2.38 1.76
C ASP A 673 -17.57 -1.72 1.32
N THR A 674 -17.54 -1.10 0.14
CA THR A 674 -16.28 -0.51 -0.38
C THR A 674 -15.84 0.77 0.29
N SER A 675 -16.71 1.41 1.09
CA SER A 675 -16.34 2.56 1.92
C SER A 675 -15.36 2.17 3.03
N LEU A 676 -15.54 1.00 3.66
CA LEU A 676 -14.65 0.47 4.70
C LEU A 676 -13.28 0.12 4.11
N ILE A 677 -13.26 -0.56 2.96
CA ILE A 677 -12.02 -0.89 2.25
C ILE A 677 -11.28 0.38 1.84
N ARG A 678 -11.99 1.40 1.33
CA ARG A 678 -11.38 2.71 1.05
C ARG A 678 -10.83 3.36 2.31
N LYS A 679 -11.53 3.29 3.45
CA LYS A 679 -11.01 3.81 4.73
C LYS A 679 -9.69 3.11 5.10
N ILE A 680 -9.61 1.78 5.00
CA ILE A 680 -8.39 1.02 5.29
C ILE A 680 -7.27 1.43 4.33
N VAL A 681 -7.50 1.35 3.00
CA VAL A 681 -6.44 1.65 2.03
C VAL A 681 -6.03 3.13 2.06
N MET A 682 -6.96 4.07 2.26
CA MET A 682 -6.64 5.50 2.32
C MET A 682 -6.03 5.95 3.65
N ASN A 683 -6.39 5.33 4.78
CA ASN A 683 -5.74 5.62 6.06
C ASN A 683 -4.30 5.10 6.09
N GLU A 684 -4.03 3.99 5.39
CA GLU A 684 -2.68 3.44 5.29
C GLU A 684 -1.77 4.27 4.37
N GLY A 685 -2.29 4.81 3.26
CA GLY A 685 -1.54 5.68 2.34
C GLY A 685 -1.23 7.09 2.87
N LYS A 686 -1.97 7.58 3.86
CA LYS A 686 -1.78 8.93 4.45
C LYS A 686 -0.67 9.02 5.50
N ASN A 687 -0.24 7.88 6.06
CA ASN A 687 0.71 7.84 7.18
C ASN A 687 2.13 7.41 6.75
N ALA A 688 2.50 7.59 5.49
CA ALA A 688 3.87 7.38 4.99
C ALA A 688 4.64 8.71 5.02
N THR A 689 5.16 9.08 6.19
CA THR A 689 6.13 10.18 6.32
C THR A 689 7.53 9.64 6.05
N VAL A 690 8.19 10.16 5.01
CA VAL A 690 9.62 9.92 4.73
C VAL A 690 10.44 11.05 5.38
N GLY A 691 11.51 10.67 6.07
CA GLY A 691 12.28 11.54 6.95
C GLY A 691 12.82 12.84 6.32
N GLY A 692 12.63 13.93 7.05
CA GLY A 692 13.64 14.99 7.24
C GLY A 692 14.04 15.90 6.07
N ALA A 693 13.61 15.69 4.83
CA ALA A 693 13.97 16.55 3.70
C ALA A 693 12.77 17.33 3.14
N LYS A 694 12.87 18.67 3.12
CA LYS A 694 11.93 19.57 2.44
C LYS A 694 11.96 19.30 0.92
N LEU A 695 10.86 18.81 0.36
CA LEU A 695 10.61 18.87 -1.09
C LEU A 695 10.33 20.34 -1.50
N PRO A 696 10.76 20.77 -2.71
CA PRO A 696 10.52 22.13 -3.18
C PRO A 696 9.04 22.38 -3.47
N PRO A 697 8.58 23.64 -3.45
CA PRO A 697 7.17 23.97 -3.62
C PRO A 697 6.65 23.58 -5.01
N MET A 698 5.36 23.22 -5.04
CA MET A 698 4.54 22.70 -6.15
C MET A 698 4.50 23.57 -7.43
N ASN A 699 5.21 24.69 -7.47
CA ASN A 699 5.22 25.64 -8.58
C ASN A 699 6.18 25.24 -9.72
N THR A 700 7.15 24.34 -9.47
CA THR A 700 8.09 23.89 -10.52
C THR A 700 7.50 22.82 -11.45
N TRP A 701 6.39 22.18 -11.05
CA TRP A 701 5.80 21.02 -11.75
C TRP A 701 4.67 21.40 -12.73
N MET A 702 4.11 22.61 -12.61
CA MET A 702 3.05 23.07 -13.52
C MET A 702 3.55 23.49 -14.92
N ASN A 703 4.86 23.68 -15.11
CA ASN A 703 5.39 24.07 -16.42
C ASN A 703 5.53 22.89 -17.40
N SER A 704 5.63 21.64 -16.91
CA SER A 704 5.65 20.44 -17.75
C SER A 704 4.24 20.00 -18.20
N TRP A 705 3.19 20.42 -17.47
CA TRP A 705 1.79 20.17 -17.86
C TRP A 705 1.27 21.11 -18.96
N ARG A 706 1.96 22.24 -19.22
CA ARG A 706 1.57 23.22 -20.23
C ARG A 706 1.96 22.85 -21.68
N SER A 707 2.85 21.88 -21.89
CA SER A 707 3.31 21.51 -23.25
C SER A 707 2.52 20.36 -23.90
N CYS A 708 1.58 19.73 -23.20
CA CYS A 708 0.86 18.55 -23.72
C CYS A 708 -0.52 18.84 -24.32
N PHE A 709 -1.02 20.07 -24.24
CA PHE A 709 -2.26 20.48 -24.93
C PHE A 709 -2.09 21.91 -25.45
N GLY A 710 -1.57 22.01 -26.68
CA GLY A 710 -1.48 23.27 -27.42
C GLY A 710 -2.83 23.67 -28.00
N VAL A 711 -3.17 24.95 -27.81
CA VAL A 711 -3.51 25.84 -28.92
C VAL A 711 -2.30 26.73 -29.15
#